data_AF-A0A0R3SII7-F1
#
_entry.id   AF-A0A0R3SII7-F1
#
_cell.length_a   1.000
_cell.length_b   1.000
_cell.length_c   1.000
_cell.angle_alpha   90.00
_cell.angle_beta   90.00
_cell.angle_gamma   90.00
#
_symmetry.space_group_name_H-M   'P 1'
#
loop_
_entity.id
_entity.type
_entity.pdbx_description
1 polymer ?
#
loop_
_entity_poly.entity_id
_entity_poly.type
_entity_poly.pdbx_seq_one_letter_code
_entity_poly.pdbx_strand_id
1 'polypeptide(L)'
;VKSKIYDTGTGSSCFRIVWISQASAEQRAGRAGRIGPGHCYRLYSSQTYADEMEPFSAPDILTRPIDEVVLLLKSYLGSTPLSRFPLPTPPTPDSVEAAERRLTALGALEAKRQGSEIIRTITPAGRWMARLPLSARFARMLLFANQHGLMPYAVVLVAVLSVQDFFLPDVQPQGEEAESQKVSEPENLTMAGRKRKRVQLSEADGIAQARMNFLRQFVKTESDLMLGDLAVLLGAFCCFERYWAELIGTIPHSDESGISEQIARVARLNPESTMRQLVQKCGARWKAYIEVRQLRQQLTQILNANIPGLNLEIDPALPKPTPVQVEQLRQLFLVGSVCHLAAKYDLPAEGLPAKDRRRLRYAYKVSGVQEPVFIDTTSPLARENCSFVAFAELHTSSKPYLRNVCAINPAWIPFLAPHSYRVEGVCTTESSETVLPSEVTTFQLAAAAEEEEGKKKNPEEKLRFPNECLPPFYDPKHDAVLAYAKRVYFIGADLVEMATGDTAGFCVGTGLELPALHIPFPLTGEASCTTLGDREALVWSVRWFARALLEGKVYPGKKQLGKWFPKQLKTSLPPRIITRSGRAEVKELIKKMMSKRVNSKCSLESCFAEDPTFLSNEFAAWLPPSCQVEFFARWPPTKE
;
A
#
# COMPACT_ATOMS: atom_id res chain seq x y z
N VAL A 1 -9.10 31.20 8.57
CA VAL A 1 -9.75 29.86 8.66
C VAL A 1 -8.68 28.79 8.66
N LYS A 2 -8.91 27.64 9.31
CA LYS A 2 -7.99 26.50 9.23
C LYS A 2 -8.29 25.74 7.93
N SER A 3 -7.34 25.72 7.02
CA SER A 3 -7.47 25.05 5.71
C SER A 3 -6.45 23.92 5.60
N LYS A 4 -6.87 22.77 5.04
CA LYS A 4 -5.97 21.67 4.69
C LYS A 4 -5.35 22.01 3.34
N ILE A 5 -4.02 22.07 3.28
CA ILE A 5 -3.24 22.32 2.06
C ILE A 5 -2.53 21.03 1.72
N TYR A 6 -2.69 20.59 0.49
CA TYR A 6 -1.98 19.44 -0.07
C TYR A 6 -0.83 19.92 -0.94
N ASP A 7 0.35 19.35 -0.74
CA ASP A 7 1.51 19.59 -1.59
C ASP A 7 1.64 18.42 -2.58
N THR A 8 1.52 18.72 -3.87
CA THR A 8 1.60 17.72 -4.95
C THR A 8 3.01 17.17 -5.14
N GLY A 9 4.06 17.91 -4.79
CA GLY A 9 5.44 17.47 -4.94
C GLY A 9 5.84 16.46 -3.87
N THR A 10 5.45 16.70 -2.62
CA THR A 10 5.77 15.82 -1.49
C THR A 10 4.67 14.79 -1.17
N GLY A 11 3.46 14.96 -1.71
CA GLY A 11 2.29 14.17 -1.35
C GLY A 11 1.82 14.40 0.09
N SER A 12 2.36 15.42 0.77
CA SER A 12 2.05 15.72 2.16
C SER A 12 0.82 16.61 2.29
N SER A 13 0.14 16.51 3.44
CA SER A 13 -0.90 17.45 3.80
C SER A 13 -0.60 18.17 5.10
N CYS A 14 -0.82 19.48 5.12
CA CYS A 14 -0.66 20.31 6.30
C CYS A 14 -1.94 21.10 6.58
N PHE A 15 -2.14 21.49 7.83
CA PHE A 15 -3.16 22.47 8.17
C PHE A 15 -2.51 23.82 8.40
N ARG A 16 -2.94 24.84 7.66
CA ARG A 16 -2.49 26.22 7.87
C ARG A 16 -3.68 27.12 8.22
N ILE A 17 -3.39 28.11 9.05
CA ILE A 17 -4.34 29.20 9.30
C ILE A 17 -4.09 30.24 8.21
N VAL A 18 -5.09 30.44 7.36
CA VAL A 18 -5.06 31.41 6.26
C VAL A 18 -6.15 32.45 6.44
N TRP A 19 -6.04 33.61 5.80
CA TRP A 19 -7.13 34.58 5.75
C TRP A 19 -8.39 33.98 5.12
N ILE A 20 -9.56 34.50 5.50
CA ILE A 20 -10.82 34.13 4.84
C ILE A 20 -10.98 34.95 3.57
N SER A 21 -11.74 34.44 2.60
CA SER A 21 -12.12 35.27 1.45
C SER A 21 -13.12 36.35 1.85
N GLN A 22 -13.19 37.44 1.07
CA GLN A 22 -14.16 38.51 1.26
C GLN A 22 -15.60 37.97 1.22
N ALA A 23 -15.91 37.10 0.25
CA ALA A 23 -17.21 36.42 0.18
C ALA A 23 -17.53 35.60 1.45
N SER A 24 -16.52 34.96 2.07
CA SER A 24 -16.71 34.21 3.32
C SER A 24 -16.94 35.16 4.51
N ALA A 25 -16.27 36.31 4.53
CA ALA A 25 -16.48 37.34 5.54
C ALA A 25 -17.89 37.94 5.46
N GLU A 26 -18.39 38.19 4.25
CA GLU A 26 -19.74 38.66 3.99
C GLU A 26 -20.78 37.61 4.38
N GLN A 27 -20.57 36.34 4.02
CA GLN A 27 -21.45 35.25 4.44
C GLN A 27 -21.54 35.15 5.97
N ARG A 28 -20.41 35.33 6.68
CA ARG A 28 -20.38 35.37 8.15
C ARG A 28 -21.13 36.58 8.71
N ALA A 29 -20.97 37.76 8.11
CA ALA A 29 -21.73 38.94 8.50
C ALA A 29 -23.24 38.73 8.33
N GLY A 30 -23.66 38.12 7.22
CA GLY A 30 -25.07 37.80 6.97
C GLY A 30 -25.68 36.83 7.99
N ARG A 31 -24.88 36.01 8.70
CA ARG A 31 -25.39 35.13 9.77
C ARG A 31 -25.93 35.91 10.97
N ALA A 32 -25.43 37.12 11.22
CA ALA A 32 -25.93 37.97 12.30
C ALA A 32 -27.33 38.54 11.96
N GLY A 33 -27.63 38.74 10.68
CA GLY A 33 -28.85 39.39 10.19
C GLY A 33 -29.97 38.43 9.75
N ARG A 34 -30.04 37.19 10.27
CA ARG A 34 -30.94 36.15 9.72
C ARG A 34 -32.43 36.42 9.91
N ILE A 35 -32.83 36.92 11.08
CA ILE A 35 -34.25 37.09 11.48
C ILE A 35 -34.57 38.57 11.75
N GLY A 36 -33.55 39.41 11.87
CA GLY A 36 -33.65 40.83 12.13
C GLY A 36 -32.31 41.53 11.94
N PRO A 37 -32.23 42.85 12.17
CA PRO A 37 -30.97 43.58 12.06
C PRO A 37 -29.95 43.05 13.06
N GLY A 38 -28.75 42.75 12.58
CA GLY A 38 -27.65 42.21 13.38
C GLY A 38 -26.35 42.97 13.13
N HIS A 39 -25.48 43.01 14.15
CA HIS A 39 -24.16 43.63 14.05
C HIS A 39 -23.08 42.56 13.88
N CYS A 40 -22.12 42.81 13.00
CA CYS A 40 -20.95 41.97 12.78
C CYS A 40 -19.69 42.78 13.08
N TYR A 41 -18.92 42.35 14.09
CA TYR A 41 -17.63 42.94 14.42
C TYR A 41 -16.51 42.11 13.79
N ARG A 42 -15.76 42.72 12.88
CA ARG A 42 -14.62 42.08 12.20
C ARG A 42 -13.34 42.37 12.97
N LEU A 43 -12.60 41.33 13.35
CA LEU A 43 -11.36 41.43 14.13
C LEU A 43 -10.12 41.64 13.25
N TYR A 44 -10.26 42.40 12.18
CA TYR A 44 -9.20 42.72 11.21
C TYR A 44 -9.50 44.10 10.61
N SER A 45 -8.45 44.80 10.15
CA SER A 45 -8.57 46.14 9.61
C SER A 45 -9.29 46.14 8.25
N SER A 46 -9.82 47.29 7.85
CA SER A 46 -10.36 47.49 6.50
C SER A 46 -9.29 47.33 5.43
N GLN A 47 -8.04 47.66 5.73
CA GLN A 47 -6.91 47.49 4.83
C GLN A 47 -6.62 46.00 4.58
N THR A 48 -6.53 45.19 5.65
CA THR A 48 -6.35 43.73 5.52
C THR A 48 -7.48 43.10 4.71
N TYR A 49 -8.71 43.59 4.85
CA TYR A 49 -9.85 43.12 4.04
C TYR A 49 -9.70 43.40 2.55
N ALA A 50 -9.13 44.56 2.18
CA ALA A 50 -8.97 44.97 0.79
C ALA A 50 -7.70 44.38 0.13
N ASP A 51 -6.59 44.35 0.87
CA ASP A 51 -5.26 44.06 0.31
C ASP A 51 -4.84 42.59 0.49
N GLU A 52 -5.19 41.95 1.62
CA GLU A 52 -4.71 40.59 1.96
C GLU A 52 -5.76 39.49 1.72
N MET A 53 -7.06 39.84 1.64
CA MET A 53 -8.13 38.86 1.47
C MET A 53 -8.58 38.75 0.02
N GLU A 54 -8.48 37.55 -0.54
CA GLU A 54 -9.01 37.23 -1.86
C GLU A 54 -10.55 37.40 -1.92
N PRO A 55 -11.12 37.84 -3.05
CA PRO A 55 -12.56 38.01 -3.17
C PRO A 55 -13.32 36.69 -2.99
N PHE A 56 -12.82 35.61 -3.61
CA PHE A 56 -13.39 34.27 -3.54
C PHE A 56 -12.38 33.26 -3.00
N SER A 57 -12.87 32.19 -2.38
CA SER A 57 -12.00 31.09 -1.92
C SER A 57 -11.58 30.23 -3.11
N ALA A 58 -10.33 29.76 -3.11
CA ALA A 58 -9.86 28.83 -4.15
C ALA A 58 -10.71 27.55 -4.16
N PRO A 59 -11.07 27.02 -5.35
CA PRO A 59 -11.89 25.82 -5.46
C PRO A 59 -11.14 24.57 -4.97
N ASP A 60 -11.89 23.61 -4.42
CA ASP A 60 -11.35 22.37 -3.85
C ASP A 60 -10.51 21.54 -4.85
N ILE A 61 -10.84 21.60 -6.15
CA ILE A 61 -10.12 20.89 -7.21
C ILE A 61 -8.64 21.31 -7.35
N LEU A 62 -8.29 22.52 -6.88
CA LEU A 62 -6.92 23.04 -6.92
C LEU A 62 -6.14 22.76 -5.63
N THR A 63 -6.81 22.38 -4.55
CA THR A 63 -6.21 22.29 -3.21
C THR A 63 -6.15 20.86 -2.67
N ARG A 64 -6.73 19.89 -3.39
CA ARG A 64 -6.80 18.48 -3.00
C ARG A 64 -6.27 17.56 -4.10
N PRO A 65 -5.81 16.35 -3.75
CA PRO A 65 -5.50 15.33 -4.76
C PRO A 65 -6.74 15.01 -5.60
N ILE A 66 -6.58 15.02 -6.91
CA ILE A 66 -7.68 14.86 -7.89
C ILE A 66 -7.78 13.44 -8.47
N ASP A 67 -7.13 12.45 -7.85
CA ASP A 67 -7.09 11.06 -8.31
C ASP A 67 -8.48 10.47 -8.58
N GLU A 68 -9.41 10.68 -7.66
CA GLU A 68 -10.79 10.19 -7.77
C GLU A 68 -11.54 10.88 -8.91
N VAL A 69 -11.34 12.19 -9.08
CA VAL A 69 -11.93 12.98 -10.16
C VAL A 69 -11.39 12.51 -11.51
N VAL A 70 -10.07 12.32 -11.63
CA VAL A 70 -9.44 11.83 -12.86
C VAL A 70 -9.91 10.41 -13.19
N LEU A 71 -9.97 9.52 -12.21
CA LEU A 71 -10.44 8.14 -12.40
C LEU A 71 -11.90 8.12 -12.88
N LEU A 72 -12.76 8.92 -12.24
CA LEU A 72 -14.17 9.06 -12.61
C LEU A 72 -14.31 9.61 -14.03
N LEU A 73 -13.63 10.71 -14.37
CA LEU A 73 -13.68 11.31 -15.71
C LEU A 73 -13.16 10.34 -16.78
N LYS A 74 -12.04 9.64 -16.54
CA LYS A 74 -11.51 8.62 -17.45
C LYS A 74 -12.48 7.45 -17.66
N SER A 75 -13.31 7.13 -16.66
CA SER A 75 -14.32 6.07 -16.79
C SER A 75 -15.39 6.40 -17.83
N TYR A 76 -15.72 7.67 -18.03
CA TYR A 76 -16.65 8.15 -19.06
C TYR A 76 -15.95 8.49 -20.38
N LEU A 77 -14.77 9.11 -20.30
CA LEU A 77 -14.05 9.65 -21.46
C LEU A 77 -13.20 8.61 -22.21
N GLY A 78 -12.91 7.48 -21.58
CA GLY A 78 -12.06 6.42 -22.15
C GLY A 78 -10.62 6.90 -22.39
N SER A 79 -10.24 7.02 -23.66
CA SER A 79 -8.89 7.44 -24.09
C SER A 79 -8.75 8.96 -24.29
N THR A 80 -9.83 9.72 -24.15
CA THR A 80 -9.80 11.17 -24.41
C THR A 80 -8.98 11.89 -23.32
N PRO A 81 -8.15 12.89 -23.69
CA PRO A 81 -7.42 13.70 -22.72
C PRO A 81 -8.37 14.55 -21.87
N LEU A 82 -8.04 14.75 -20.58
CA LEU A 82 -8.87 15.52 -19.65
C LEU A 82 -8.99 17.01 -20.04
N SER A 83 -8.02 17.56 -20.75
CA SER A 83 -8.03 18.96 -21.21
C SER A 83 -9.21 19.31 -22.11
N ARG A 84 -9.84 18.31 -22.75
CA ARG A 84 -11.03 18.50 -23.59
C ARG A 84 -12.32 18.59 -22.77
N PHE A 85 -12.30 18.22 -21.49
CA PHE A 85 -13.48 18.27 -20.65
C PHE A 85 -13.65 19.70 -20.08
N PRO A 86 -14.82 20.35 -20.29
CA PRO A 86 -15.02 21.75 -19.93
C PRO A 86 -15.28 21.91 -18.42
N LEU A 87 -14.22 21.92 -17.61
CA LEU A 87 -14.30 22.20 -16.18
C LEU A 87 -14.50 23.70 -15.91
N PRO A 88 -15.33 24.10 -14.92
CA PRO A 88 -15.49 25.51 -14.54
C PRO A 88 -14.16 26.17 -14.13
N THR A 89 -13.29 25.39 -13.48
CA THR A 89 -11.92 25.77 -13.20
C THR A 89 -11.05 24.54 -13.46
N PRO A 90 -10.19 24.54 -14.49
CA PRO A 90 -9.36 23.39 -14.79
C PRO A 90 -8.24 23.25 -13.74
N PRO A 91 -7.89 22.01 -13.36
CA PRO A 91 -6.71 21.75 -12.53
C PRO A 91 -5.42 22.07 -13.28
N THR A 92 -4.32 22.25 -12.55
CA THR A 92 -3.00 22.46 -13.15
C THR A 92 -2.54 21.21 -13.90
N PRO A 93 -1.83 21.34 -15.03
CA PRO A 93 -1.37 20.19 -15.81
C PRO A 93 -0.53 19.22 -14.98
N ASP A 94 0.33 19.75 -14.09
CA ASP A 94 1.17 18.94 -13.20
C ASP A 94 0.34 18.08 -12.24
N SER A 95 -0.75 18.62 -11.70
CA SER A 95 -1.65 17.87 -10.80
C SER A 95 -2.38 16.74 -11.53
N VAL A 96 -2.75 16.96 -12.80
CA VAL A 96 -3.38 15.95 -13.65
C VAL A 96 -2.38 14.85 -13.99
N GLU A 97 -1.16 15.22 -14.36
CA GLU A 97 -0.12 14.26 -14.66
C GLU A 97 0.24 13.42 -13.42
N ALA A 98 0.39 14.05 -12.25
CA ALA A 98 0.66 13.34 -10.99
C ALA A 98 -0.47 12.35 -10.64
N ALA A 99 -1.74 12.77 -10.77
CA ALA A 99 -2.88 11.88 -10.55
C ALA A 99 -2.91 10.72 -11.55
N GLU A 100 -2.67 10.99 -12.84
CA GLU A 100 -2.60 9.94 -13.86
C GLU A 100 -1.45 8.94 -13.59
N ARG A 101 -0.28 9.40 -13.13
CA ARG A 101 0.84 8.53 -12.74
C ARG A 101 0.48 7.65 -11.54
N ARG A 102 -0.10 8.21 -10.48
CA ARG A 102 -0.57 7.44 -9.31
C ARG A 102 -1.63 6.40 -9.69
N LEU A 103 -2.58 6.76 -10.56
CA LEU A 103 -3.58 5.82 -11.05
C LEU A 103 -2.98 4.73 -11.95
N THR A 104 -1.94 5.03 -12.73
CA THR A 104 -1.17 4.00 -13.45
C THR A 104 -0.41 3.08 -12.48
N ALA A 105 0.19 3.62 -11.42
CA ALA A 105 0.85 2.82 -10.39
C ALA A 105 -0.11 1.87 -9.66
N LEU A 106 -1.35 2.31 -9.42
CA LEU A 106 -2.43 1.47 -8.89
C LEU A 106 -2.98 0.48 -9.94
N GLY A 107 -2.55 0.53 -11.20
CA GLY A 107 -3.09 -0.31 -12.29
C GLY A 107 -4.51 0.07 -12.73
N ALA A 108 -5.00 1.25 -12.33
CA ALA A 108 -6.28 1.79 -12.77
C ALA A 108 -6.23 2.32 -14.21
N LEU A 109 -5.06 2.81 -14.64
CA LEU A 109 -4.81 3.30 -16.00
C LEU A 109 -3.65 2.54 -16.64
N GLU A 110 -3.77 2.23 -17.93
CA GLU A 110 -2.72 1.66 -18.75
C GLU A 110 -2.16 2.74 -19.68
N ALA A 111 -0.84 2.92 -19.66
CA ALA A 111 -0.13 3.84 -20.54
C ALA A 111 0.19 3.15 -21.88
N LYS A 112 -0.34 3.68 -22.98
CA LYS A 112 -0.03 3.23 -24.34
C LYS A 112 0.73 4.33 -25.07
N ARG A 113 1.87 3.97 -25.65
CA ARG A 113 2.64 4.88 -26.51
C ARG A 113 2.02 4.89 -27.90
N GLN A 114 1.51 6.04 -28.34
CA GLN A 114 1.05 6.25 -29.71
C GLN A 114 1.88 7.39 -30.33
N GLY A 115 2.94 7.02 -31.06
CA GLY A 115 3.90 8.00 -31.58
C GLY A 115 4.73 8.65 -30.45
N SER A 116 4.74 9.98 -30.38
CA SER A 116 5.44 10.75 -29.33
C SER A 116 4.60 11.02 -28.08
N GLU A 117 3.28 10.75 -28.10
CA GLU A 117 2.39 10.99 -26.96
C GLU A 117 2.08 9.71 -26.18
N ILE A 118 2.02 9.83 -24.86
CA ILE A 118 1.61 8.76 -23.94
C ILE A 118 0.13 8.94 -23.63
N ILE A 119 -0.71 8.06 -24.18
CA ILE A 119 -2.14 8.06 -23.90
C ILE A 119 -2.42 7.08 -22.77
N ARG A 120 -2.95 7.59 -21.66
CA ARG A 120 -3.38 6.77 -20.52
C ARG A 120 -4.86 6.44 -20.64
N THR A 121 -5.16 5.16 -20.71
CA THR A 121 -6.50 4.60 -20.92
C THR A 121 -6.97 3.82 -19.69
N ILE A 122 -8.27 3.86 -19.38
CA ILE A 122 -8.79 3.17 -18.19
C ILE A 122 -8.83 1.65 -18.36
N THR A 123 -8.31 0.93 -17.37
CA THR A 123 -8.31 -0.54 -17.35
C THR A 123 -9.67 -1.10 -16.88
N PRO A 124 -9.97 -2.39 -17.08
CA PRO A 124 -11.14 -3.02 -16.46
C PRO A 124 -11.12 -2.91 -14.93
N ALA A 125 -9.94 -3.05 -14.32
CA ALA A 125 -9.74 -2.81 -12.89
C ALA A 125 -10.06 -1.36 -12.51
N GLY A 126 -9.58 -0.38 -13.29
CA GLY A 126 -9.91 1.04 -13.12
C GLY A 126 -11.41 1.33 -13.17
N ARG A 127 -12.11 0.72 -14.14
CA ARG A 127 -13.57 0.84 -14.25
C ARG A 127 -14.30 0.24 -13.06
N TRP A 128 -13.79 -0.87 -12.51
CA TRP A 128 -14.36 -1.45 -11.29
C TRP A 128 -14.13 -0.55 -10.08
N MET A 129 -12.90 -0.03 -9.92
CA MET A 129 -12.55 0.89 -8.83
C MET A 129 -13.38 2.18 -8.85
N ALA A 130 -13.67 2.72 -10.04
CA ALA A 130 -14.48 3.93 -10.21
C ALA A 130 -15.95 3.78 -9.75
N ARG A 131 -16.46 2.56 -9.55
CA ARG A 131 -17.83 2.31 -9.05
C ARG A 131 -17.95 2.41 -7.54
N LEU A 132 -16.82 2.42 -6.82
CA LEU A 132 -16.81 2.47 -5.36
C LEU A 132 -16.73 3.92 -4.89
N PRO A 133 -17.49 4.32 -3.84
CA PRO A 133 -17.42 5.66 -3.26
C PRO A 133 -16.20 5.77 -2.32
N LEU A 134 -15.01 5.49 -2.85
CA LEU A 134 -13.76 5.38 -2.10
C LEU A 134 -12.60 5.97 -2.90
N SER A 135 -11.52 6.28 -2.19
CA SER A 135 -10.25 6.59 -2.85
C SER A 135 -9.76 5.42 -3.69
N ALA A 136 -9.12 5.72 -4.82
CA ALA A 136 -8.58 4.71 -5.73
C ALA A 136 -7.67 3.70 -5.01
N ARG A 137 -6.94 4.16 -3.99
CA ARG A 137 -6.10 3.33 -3.11
C ARG A 137 -6.90 2.27 -2.36
N PHE A 138 -7.98 2.67 -1.71
CA PHE A 138 -8.82 1.75 -0.95
C PHE A 138 -9.69 0.87 -1.84
N ALA A 139 -10.15 1.39 -2.98
CA ALA A 139 -10.80 0.58 -4.01
C ALA A 139 -9.85 -0.52 -4.54
N ARG A 140 -8.56 -0.21 -4.71
CA ARG A 140 -7.53 -1.19 -5.09
C ARG A 140 -7.34 -2.28 -4.04
N MET A 141 -7.40 -1.94 -2.75
CA MET A 141 -7.35 -2.93 -1.66
C MET A 141 -8.53 -3.89 -1.73
N LEU A 142 -9.76 -3.37 -1.89
CA LEU A 142 -10.97 -4.21 -1.97
C LEU A 142 -10.98 -5.10 -3.22
N LEU A 143 -10.42 -4.64 -4.33
CA LEU A 143 -10.31 -5.42 -5.56
C LEU A 143 -9.53 -6.73 -5.34
N PHE A 144 -8.50 -6.72 -4.49
CA PHE A 144 -7.72 -7.92 -4.16
C PHE A 144 -8.15 -8.62 -2.87
N ALA A 145 -9.12 -8.08 -2.13
CA ALA A 145 -9.54 -8.65 -0.86
C ALA A 145 -10.39 -9.94 -1.00
N ASN A 146 -10.84 -10.28 -2.21
CA ASN A 146 -11.65 -11.46 -2.48
C ASN A 146 -10.83 -12.77 -2.53
N GLN A 147 -9.99 -12.99 -1.52
CA GLN A 147 -9.17 -14.18 -1.37
C GLN A 147 -9.06 -14.54 0.12
N HIS A 148 -8.96 -15.82 0.44
CA HIS A 148 -8.71 -16.34 1.80
C HIS A 148 -9.64 -15.80 2.91
N GLY A 149 -10.87 -15.39 2.57
CA GLY A 149 -11.82 -14.83 3.53
C GLY A 149 -11.41 -13.47 4.10
N LEU A 150 -10.60 -12.68 3.37
CA LEU A 150 -10.11 -11.38 3.83
C LEU A 150 -11.10 -10.24 3.66
N MET A 151 -12.11 -10.42 2.79
CA MET A 151 -13.08 -9.37 2.42
C MET A 151 -13.75 -8.68 3.64
N PRO A 152 -14.27 -9.39 4.66
CA PRO A 152 -14.89 -8.74 5.81
C PRO A 152 -13.93 -7.80 6.56
N TYR A 153 -12.67 -8.22 6.75
CA TYR A 153 -11.64 -7.42 7.42
C TYR A 153 -11.21 -6.22 6.57
N ALA A 154 -11.05 -6.42 5.26
CA ALA A 154 -10.67 -5.37 4.34
C ALA A 154 -11.74 -4.27 4.26
N VAL A 155 -13.03 -4.63 4.23
CA VAL A 155 -14.15 -3.66 4.25
C VAL A 155 -14.15 -2.83 5.53
N VAL A 156 -13.93 -3.46 6.70
CA VAL A 156 -13.84 -2.73 7.97
C VAL A 156 -12.65 -1.77 7.96
N LEU A 157 -11.46 -2.24 7.60
CA LEU A 157 -10.25 -1.42 7.53
C LEU A 157 -10.42 -0.22 6.58
N VAL A 158 -10.92 -0.47 5.37
CA VAL A 158 -11.16 0.57 4.38
C VAL A 158 -12.20 1.58 4.86
N ALA A 159 -13.29 1.12 5.49
CA ALA A 159 -14.30 2.02 6.05
C ALA A 159 -13.73 2.91 7.16
N VAL A 160 -12.93 2.34 8.08
CA VAL A 160 -12.29 3.11 9.15
C VAL A 160 -11.26 4.10 8.60
N LEU A 161 -10.41 3.68 7.67
CA LEU A 161 -9.38 4.53 7.05
C LEU A 161 -9.95 5.64 6.17
N SER A 162 -11.15 5.46 5.62
CA SER A 162 -11.83 6.47 4.81
C SER A 162 -12.45 7.60 5.65
N VAL A 163 -12.76 7.31 6.92
CA VAL A 163 -13.30 8.31 7.85
C VAL A 163 -12.16 9.04 8.56
N GLN A 164 -12.10 10.36 8.38
CA GLN A 164 -11.04 11.19 8.96
C GLN A 164 -11.10 11.18 10.50
N ASP A 165 -9.93 11.08 11.13
CA ASP A 165 -9.72 11.17 12.58
C ASP A 165 -10.74 10.35 13.40
N PHE A 166 -10.63 9.02 13.31
CA PHE A 166 -11.45 8.10 14.08
C PHE A 166 -11.23 8.25 15.60
N PHE A 167 -9.97 8.34 16.01
CA PHE A 167 -9.56 8.65 17.38
C PHE A 167 -9.33 10.16 17.54
N LEU A 168 -9.69 10.66 18.71
CA LEU A 168 -9.36 12.02 19.13
C LEU A 168 -7.85 12.09 19.41
N PRO A 169 -7.15 13.13 18.92
CA PRO A 169 -5.77 13.35 19.34
C PRO A 169 -5.76 13.58 20.85
N ASP A 170 -4.95 12.79 21.57
CA ASP A 170 -4.74 13.06 22.99
C ASP A 170 -4.05 14.42 23.11
N VAL A 171 -4.58 15.27 23.99
CA VAL A 171 -3.97 16.55 24.32
C VAL A 171 -2.67 16.21 25.05
N GLN A 172 -1.56 16.18 24.32
CA GLN A 172 -0.26 16.12 24.96
C GLN A 172 -0.15 17.35 25.88
N PRO A 173 0.11 17.18 27.19
CA PRO A 173 0.54 18.31 27.98
C PRO A 173 1.80 18.85 27.31
N GLN A 174 1.80 20.14 26.97
CA GLN A 174 2.95 20.85 26.40
C GLN A 174 4.14 20.76 27.38
N GLY A 175 4.88 19.65 27.34
CA GLY A 175 5.94 19.33 28.29
C GLY A 175 7.34 19.69 27.81
N GLU A 176 7.56 19.83 26.49
CA GLU A 176 8.90 20.05 25.95
C GLU A 176 9.14 21.47 25.40
N GLU A 177 8.10 22.24 25.06
CA GLU A 177 8.26 23.64 24.63
C GLU A 177 8.29 24.64 25.80
N ALA A 178 7.88 24.21 27.01
CA ALA A 178 7.87 25.07 28.19
C ALA A 178 9.27 25.31 28.80
N GLU A 179 10.28 24.52 28.46
CA GLU A 179 11.64 24.73 29.00
C GLU A 179 12.42 25.87 28.31
N SER A 180 11.96 26.36 27.15
CA SER A 180 12.66 27.42 26.39
C SER A 180 11.98 28.81 26.44
N GLN A 181 10.87 28.95 27.15
CA GLN A 181 10.27 30.26 27.44
C GLN A 181 10.01 30.41 28.95
N LYS A 182 11.06 30.76 29.70
CA LYS A 182 10.90 31.51 30.95
C LYS A 182 10.39 32.92 30.61
N VAL A 183 9.11 33.04 30.31
CA VAL A 183 8.40 34.32 30.33
C VAL A 183 7.38 34.24 31.46
N SER A 184 7.58 35.12 32.43
CA SER A 184 6.80 35.38 33.65
C SER A 184 5.34 34.90 33.64
N GLU A 185 5.00 33.99 34.55
CA GLU A 185 3.62 33.70 34.91
C GLU A 185 2.89 35.01 35.32
N PRO A 186 1.65 35.28 34.88
CA PRO A 186 0.85 36.32 35.49
C PRO A 186 0.42 35.87 36.90
N GLU A 187 0.82 36.62 37.93
CA GLU A 187 0.63 36.33 39.37
C GLU A 187 -0.83 36.28 39.87
N ASN A 188 -1.83 36.29 38.98
CA ASN A 188 -3.25 36.43 39.35
C ASN A 188 -4.07 35.13 39.21
N LEU A 189 -3.57 34.00 39.72
CA LEU A 189 -4.37 32.78 39.90
C LEU A 189 -4.49 32.43 41.39
N THR A 190 -5.71 32.49 41.92
CA THR A 190 -6.00 32.13 43.32
C THR A 190 -5.55 30.69 43.63
N MET A 191 -5.18 30.42 44.89
CA MET A 191 -4.76 29.08 45.35
C MET A 191 -5.79 27.97 45.02
N ALA A 192 -7.08 28.32 44.94
CA ALA A 192 -8.16 27.43 44.51
C ALA A 192 -8.09 27.11 43.01
N GLY A 193 -7.73 28.07 42.16
CA GLY A 193 -7.51 27.88 40.72
C GLY A 193 -6.33 26.95 40.43
N ARG A 194 -5.23 27.08 41.18
CA ARG A 194 -4.05 26.18 41.08
C ARG A 194 -4.38 24.74 41.50
N LYS A 195 -5.12 24.55 42.60
CA LYS A 195 -5.60 23.21 43.01
C LYS A 195 -6.54 22.58 41.99
N ARG A 196 -7.54 23.32 41.47
CA ARG A 196 -8.46 22.83 40.44
C ARG A 196 -7.73 22.45 39.15
N LYS A 197 -6.78 23.27 38.69
CA LYS A 197 -5.96 22.98 37.50
C LYS A 197 -5.11 21.73 37.69
N ARG A 198 -4.52 21.53 38.88
CA ARG A 198 -3.70 20.34 39.20
C ARG A 198 -4.54 19.05 39.25
N VAL A 199 -5.75 19.11 39.80
CA VAL A 199 -6.68 17.98 39.78
C VAL A 199 -7.14 17.65 38.36
N GLN A 200 -7.46 18.68 37.55
CA GLN A 200 -7.85 18.50 36.14
C GLN A 200 -6.74 17.91 35.28
N LEU A 201 -5.49 18.30 35.49
CA LEU A 201 -4.32 17.70 34.81
C LEU A 201 -4.16 16.23 35.19
N SER A 202 -4.25 15.90 36.48
CA SER A 202 -4.16 14.50 36.95
C SER A 202 -5.30 13.62 36.43
N GLU A 203 -6.50 14.18 36.27
CA GLU A 203 -7.65 13.46 35.71
C GLU A 203 -7.52 13.26 34.20
N ALA A 204 -7.03 14.28 33.47
CA ALA A 204 -6.72 14.19 32.05
C ALA A 204 -5.62 13.16 31.76
N ASP A 205 -4.57 13.12 32.57
CA ASP A 205 -3.49 12.12 32.48
C ASP A 205 -4.02 10.70 32.71
N GLY A 206 -4.91 10.52 33.69
CA GLY A 206 -5.58 9.24 33.93
C GLY A 206 -6.45 8.79 32.74
N ILE A 207 -7.18 9.71 32.11
CA ILE A 207 -7.98 9.42 30.91
C ILE A 207 -7.08 9.06 29.73
N ALA A 208 -6.00 9.80 29.49
CA ALA A 208 -5.05 9.52 28.42
C ALA A 208 -4.39 8.15 28.62
N GLN A 209 -4.00 7.81 29.85
CA GLN A 209 -3.44 6.50 30.16
C GLN A 209 -4.45 5.37 29.96
N ALA A 210 -5.72 5.56 30.34
CA ALA A 210 -6.78 4.58 30.10
C ALA A 210 -7.02 4.36 28.60
N ARG A 211 -7.01 5.42 27.79
CA ARG A 211 -7.10 5.33 26.32
C ARG A 211 -5.91 4.60 25.73
N MET A 212 -4.70 4.93 26.15
CA MET A 212 -3.50 4.25 25.68
C MET A 212 -3.53 2.74 26.03
N ASN A 213 -4.00 2.39 27.23
CA ASN A 213 -4.20 0.99 27.62
C ASN A 213 -5.25 0.30 26.72
N PHE A 214 -6.34 0.98 26.39
CA PHE A 214 -7.37 0.47 25.46
C PHE A 214 -6.79 0.23 24.06
N LEU A 215 -5.96 1.12 23.52
CA LEU A 215 -5.36 0.91 22.18
C LEU A 215 -4.33 -0.23 22.19
N ARG A 216 -3.50 -0.32 23.24
CA ARG A 216 -2.46 -1.36 23.37
C ARG A 216 -3.03 -2.77 23.48
N GLN A 217 -4.25 -2.95 23.96
CA GLN A 217 -4.83 -4.28 24.10
C GLN A 217 -5.01 -5.02 22.76
N PHE A 218 -5.02 -4.31 21.63
CA PHE A 218 -5.18 -4.88 20.30
C PHE A 218 -3.86 -5.34 19.67
N VAL A 219 -2.73 -4.99 20.29
CA VAL A 219 -1.38 -5.35 19.83
C VAL A 219 -0.76 -6.28 20.86
N LYS A 220 -1.04 -7.58 20.73
CA LYS A 220 -0.55 -8.61 21.68
C LYS A 220 0.52 -9.51 21.07
N THR A 221 0.38 -9.86 19.80
CA THR A 221 1.34 -10.70 19.08
C THR A 221 2.26 -9.87 18.20
N GLU A 222 3.39 -10.45 17.80
CA GLU A 222 4.30 -9.83 16.83
C GLU A 222 3.58 -9.55 15.50
N SER A 223 2.70 -10.45 15.05
CA SER A 223 1.90 -10.22 13.84
C SER A 223 1.01 -8.98 13.94
N ASP A 224 0.36 -8.76 15.10
CA ASP A 224 -0.47 -7.58 15.35
C ASP A 224 0.39 -6.31 15.34
N LEU A 225 1.59 -6.37 15.94
CA LEU A 225 2.53 -5.26 15.96
C LEU A 225 2.95 -4.86 14.55
N MET A 226 3.25 -5.85 13.70
CA MET A 226 3.62 -5.61 12.30
C MET A 226 2.47 -5.06 11.44
N LEU A 227 1.22 -5.33 11.81
CA LEU A 227 0.04 -4.70 11.21
C LEU A 227 -0.15 -3.25 11.68
N GLY A 228 0.43 -2.89 12.84
CA GLY A 228 0.61 -1.51 13.29
C GLY A 228 -0.69 -0.81 13.64
N ASP A 229 -0.87 0.41 13.13
CA ASP A 229 -2.08 1.22 13.38
C ASP A 229 -3.35 0.51 12.86
N LEU A 230 -3.21 -0.28 11.80
CA LEU A 230 -4.33 -1.01 11.21
C LEU A 230 -4.89 -2.06 12.17
N ALA A 231 -4.05 -2.69 13.01
CA ALA A 231 -4.49 -3.64 14.02
C ALA A 231 -5.34 -2.94 15.10
N VAL A 232 -4.93 -1.75 15.50
CA VAL A 232 -5.64 -0.93 16.49
C VAL A 232 -6.98 -0.46 15.93
N LEU A 233 -7.02 0.03 14.69
CA LEU A 233 -8.25 0.48 14.02
C LEU A 233 -9.25 -0.67 13.82
N LEU A 234 -8.78 -1.80 13.29
CA LEU A 234 -9.60 -2.99 13.08
C LEU A 234 -10.12 -3.53 14.42
N GLY A 235 -9.22 -3.73 15.39
CA GLY A 235 -9.55 -4.28 16.70
C GLY A 235 -10.53 -3.42 17.48
N ALA A 236 -10.30 -2.10 17.51
CA ALA A 236 -11.20 -1.18 18.21
C ALA A 236 -12.60 -1.16 17.59
N PHE A 237 -12.70 -1.11 16.25
CA PHE A 237 -14.00 -1.12 15.59
C PHE A 237 -14.74 -2.45 15.77
N CYS A 238 -14.06 -3.59 15.62
CA CYS A 238 -14.65 -4.90 15.88
C CYS A 238 -15.11 -5.05 17.35
N CYS A 239 -14.34 -4.51 18.30
CA CYS A 239 -14.73 -4.46 19.71
C CYS A 239 -16.02 -3.65 19.91
N PHE A 240 -16.13 -2.49 19.25
CA PHE A 240 -17.33 -1.66 19.31
C PHE A 240 -18.55 -2.33 18.68
N GLU A 241 -18.41 -2.99 17.53
CA GLU A 241 -19.51 -3.72 16.89
C GLU A 241 -19.99 -4.90 17.75
N ARG A 242 -19.06 -5.64 18.37
CA ARG A 242 -19.42 -6.73 19.29
C ARG A 242 -20.19 -6.21 20.49
N TYR A 243 -19.72 -5.14 21.14
CA TYR A 243 -20.42 -4.55 22.28
C TYR A 243 -21.79 -4.00 21.89
N TRP A 244 -21.91 -3.37 20.72
CA TRP A 244 -23.20 -2.94 20.19
C TRP A 244 -24.17 -4.12 20.00
N ALA A 245 -23.68 -5.24 19.48
CA ALA A 245 -24.45 -6.46 19.29
C ALA A 245 -24.90 -7.09 20.62
N GLU A 246 -24.03 -7.11 21.62
CA GLU A 246 -24.36 -7.53 23.01
C GLU A 246 -25.43 -6.61 23.64
N LEU A 247 -25.36 -5.30 23.40
CA LEU A 247 -26.35 -4.32 23.89
C LEU A 247 -27.74 -4.49 23.26
N ILE A 248 -27.80 -4.80 21.95
CA ILE A 248 -29.07 -5.06 21.26
C ILE A 248 -29.59 -6.47 21.58
N GLY A 249 -28.74 -7.37 22.07
CA GLY A 249 -29.10 -8.75 22.37
C GLY A 249 -29.08 -9.67 21.15
N THR A 250 -28.35 -9.31 20.09
CA THR A 250 -28.13 -10.22 18.95
C THR A 250 -27.11 -11.31 19.27
N ILE A 251 -26.25 -11.08 20.27
CA ILE A 251 -25.23 -12.03 20.74
C ILE A 251 -25.36 -12.18 22.27
N PRO A 252 -25.22 -13.39 22.83
CA PRO A 252 -25.19 -13.59 24.27
C PRO A 252 -24.00 -12.84 24.91
N HIS A 253 -24.21 -12.29 26.11
CA HIS A 253 -23.18 -11.54 26.82
C HIS A 253 -22.00 -12.47 27.14
N SER A 254 -20.79 -12.08 26.73
CA SER A 254 -19.58 -12.77 27.15
C SER A 254 -19.15 -12.31 28.55
N ASP A 255 -18.94 -13.26 29.47
CA ASP A 255 -18.53 -13.02 30.87
C ASP A 255 -17.17 -12.29 30.99
N GLU A 256 -16.39 -12.23 29.90
CA GLU A 256 -15.09 -11.55 29.83
C GLU A 256 -15.17 -10.01 29.90
N SER A 257 -16.36 -9.43 29.77
CA SER A 257 -16.58 -7.98 29.67
C SER A 257 -16.56 -7.23 31.01
N GLY A 258 -16.64 -7.94 32.16
CA GLY A 258 -16.52 -7.35 33.49
C GLY A 258 -17.64 -6.35 33.86
N ILE A 259 -18.75 -6.32 33.13
CA ILE A 259 -19.88 -5.42 33.38
C ILE A 259 -20.87 -6.11 34.31
N SER A 260 -21.16 -5.50 35.47
CA SER A 260 -22.19 -5.98 36.39
C SER A 260 -23.55 -6.12 35.68
N GLU A 261 -24.27 -7.21 35.94
CA GLU A 261 -25.57 -7.53 35.33
C GLU A 261 -26.60 -6.38 35.48
N GLN A 262 -26.50 -5.58 36.55
CA GLN A 262 -27.31 -4.38 36.76
C GLN A 262 -26.97 -3.24 35.79
N ILE A 263 -25.68 -3.02 35.50
CA ILE A 263 -25.22 -2.03 34.52
C ILE A 263 -25.63 -2.45 33.10
N ALA A 264 -25.56 -3.75 32.81
CA ALA A 264 -26.01 -4.31 31.54
C ALA A 264 -27.53 -4.12 31.33
N ARG A 265 -28.36 -4.24 32.38
CA ARG A 265 -29.81 -3.98 32.29
C ARG A 265 -30.13 -2.50 32.01
N VAL A 266 -29.46 -1.57 32.69
CA VAL A 266 -29.66 -0.12 32.45
C VAL A 266 -29.14 0.29 31.08
N ALA A 267 -28.02 -0.31 30.64
CA ALA A 267 -27.43 -0.07 29.33
C ALA A 267 -28.36 -0.46 28.17
N ARG A 268 -29.18 -1.52 28.34
CA ARG A 268 -30.18 -1.98 27.36
C ARG A 268 -31.38 -1.04 27.21
N LEU A 269 -31.70 -0.25 28.24
CA LEU A 269 -32.81 0.71 28.17
C LEU A 269 -32.52 1.85 27.18
N ASN A 270 -31.26 2.25 27.03
CA ASN A 270 -30.81 3.29 26.10
C ASN A 270 -29.46 2.94 25.46
N PRO A 271 -29.42 1.96 24.53
CA PRO A 271 -28.18 1.40 23.98
C PRO A 271 -27.32 2.44 23.25
N GLU A 272 -27.95 3.38 22.54
CA GLU A 272 -27.24 4.44 21.83
C GLU A 272 -26.47 5.37 22.77
N SER A 273 -27.09 5.78 23.88
CA SER A 273 -26.47 6.67 24.85
C SER A 273 -25.28 6.00 25.55
N THR A 274 -25.43 4.72 25.91
CA THR A 274 -24.38 3.90 26.50
C THR A 274 -23.22 3.73 25.54
N MET A 275 -23.52 3.41 24.27
CA MET A 275 -22.49 3.24 23.25
C MET A 275 -21.73 4.54 23.00
N ARG A 276 -22.44 5.68 22.95
CA ARG A 276 -21.80 6.99 22.80
C ARG A 276 -20.83 7.29 23.94
N GLN A 277 -21.22 7.00 25.19
CA GLN A 277 -20.34 7.18 26.34
C GLN A 277 -19.12 6.26 26.28
N LEU A 278 -19.30 4.99 25.90
CA LEU A 278 -18.20 4.03 25.74
C LEU A 278 -17.19 4.50 24.69
N VAL A 279 -17.67 4.80 23.48
CA VAL A 279 -16.84 5.24 22.35
C VAL A 279 -16.02 6.49 22.73
N GLN A 280 -16.64 7.45 23.43
CA GLN A 280 -15.96 8.65 23.92
C GLN A 280 -14.92 8.36 25.03
N LYS A 281 -15.21 7.43 25.96
CA LYS A 281 -14.25 7.00 26.99
C LYS A 281 -13.01 6.36 26.36
N CYS A 282 -13.20 5.53 25.33
CA CYS A 282 -12.12 4.93 24.55
C CYS A 282 -11.36 5.91 23.65
N GLY A 283 -11.76 7.19 23.61
CA GLY A 283 -11.10 8.22 22.79
C GLY A 283 -11.53 8.24 21.32
N ALA A 284 -12.53 7.47 20.92
CA ALA A 284 -13.07 7.49 19.56
C ALA A 284 -14.18 8.55 19.39
N ARG A 285 -14.32 9.08 18.17
CA ARG A 285 -15.35 10.07 17.82
C ARG A 285 -16.67 9.34 17.51
N TRP A 286 -17.73 9.60 18.28
CA TRP A 286 -19.06 9.00 18.06
C TRP A 286 -19.57 9.14 16.61
N LYS A 287 -19.44 10.34 16.03
CA LYS A 287 -19.82 10.57 14.62
C LYS A 287 -18.99 9.73 13.65
N ALA A 288 -17.68 9.58 13.90
CA ALA A 288 -16.82 8.72 13.08
C ALA A 288 -17.30 7.28 13.14
N TYR A 289 -17.60 6.76 14.34
CA TYR A 289 -18.11 5.42 14.51
C TYR A 289 -19.39 5.18 13.68
N ILE A 290 -20.36 6.10 13.75
CA ILE A 290 -21.59 6.01 12.94
C ILE A 290 -21.30 6.09 11.43
N GLU A 291 -20.44 7.01 11.00
CA GLU A 291 -20.01 7.15 9.60
C GLU A 291 -19.36 5.86 9.08
N VAL A 292 -18.48 5.23 9.86
CA VAL A 292 -17.84 3.96 9.50
C VAL A 292 -18.87 2.84 9.35
N ARG A 293 -19.86 2.75 10.25
CA ARG A 293 -20.93 1.74 10.15
C ARG A 293 -21.76 1.91 8.89
N GLN A 294 -22.16 3.13 8.59
CA GLN A 294 -22.93 3.45 7.38
C GLN A 294 -22.11 3.12 6.12
N LEU A 295 -20.83 3.49 6.10
CA LEU A 295 -19.94 3.19 4.99
C LEU A 295 -19.73 1.67 4.83
N ARG A 296 -19.53 0.91 5.91
CA ARG A 296 -19.43 -0.55 5.88
C ARG A 296 -20.68 -1.19 5.27
N GLN A 297 -21.87 -0.72 5.65
CA GLN A 297 -23.13 -1.20 5.07
C GLN A 297 -23.23 -0.92 3.57
N GLN A 298 -22.94 0.32 3.16
CA GLN A 298 -22.94 0.71 1.76
C GLN A 298 -21.95 -0.10 0.93
N LEU A 299 -20.71 -0.26 1.41
CA LEU A 299 -19.67 -1.03 0.72
C LEU A 299 -20.07 -2.50 0.58
N THR A 300 -20.61 -3.12 1.63
CA THR A 300 -21.05 -4.52 1.59
C THR A 300 -22.14 -4.71 0.51
N GLN A 301 -23.12 -3.80 0.44
CA GLN A 301 -24.18 -3.84 -0.57
C GLN A 301 -23.62 -3.67 -1.99
N ILE A 302 -22.74 -2.69 -2.19
CA ILE A 302 -22.12 -2.42 -3.50
C ILE A 302 -21.24 -3.59 -3.93
N LEU A 303 -20.49 -4.21 -3.03
CA LEU A 303 -19.63 -5.36 -3.33
C LEU A 303 -20.46 -6.58 -3.71
N ASN A 304 -21.53 -6.88 -2.97
CA ASN A 304 -22.44 -7.99 -3.29
C ASN A 304 -23.16 -7.78 -4.64
N ALA A 305 -23.45 -6.53 -5.02
CA ALA A 305 -24.04 -6.23 -6.31
C ALA A 305 -23.03 -6.36 -7.48
N ASN A 306 -21.74 -6.09 -7.24
CA ASN A 306 -20.71 -6.10 -8.27
C ASN A 306 -19.95 -7.44 -8.40
N ILE A 307 -19.91 -8.27 -7.36
CA ILE A 307 -19.18 -9.54 -7.34
C ILE A 307 -20.18 -10.69 -7.20
N PRO A 308 -20.44 -11.47 -8.27
CA PRO A 308 -21.37 -12.58 -8.20
C PRO A 308 -20.85 -13.66 -7.24
N GLY A 309 -21.73 -14.16 -6.36
CA GLY A 309 -21.40 -15.24 -5.43
C GLY A 309 -20.61 -14.84 -4.19
N LEU A 310 -20.33 -13.54 -3.96
CA LEU A 310 -19.61 -13.09 -2.77
C LEU A 310 -20.42 -13.29 -1.48
N ASN A 311 -21.73 -13.01 -1.51
CA ASN A 311 -22.67 -13.14 -0.39
C ASN A 311 -22.08 -12.67 0.96
N LEU A 312 -21.47 -11.48 0.97
CA LEU A 312 -20.84 -10.90 2.15
C LEU A 312 -21.92 -10.47 3.15
N GLU A 313 -21.83 -11.01 4.35
CA GLU A 313 -22.68 -10.62 5.48
C GLU A 313 -21.89 -9.80 6.50
N ILE A 314 -22.59 -8.88 7.17
CA ILE A 314 -22.02 -8.06 8.23
C ILE A 314 -22.07 -8.87 9.52
N ASP A 315 -20.98 -9.61 9.78
CA ASP A 315 -20.80 -10.29 11.06
C ASP A 315 -20.50 -9.26 12.18
N PRO A 316 -21.36 -9.15 13.21
CA PRO A 316 -21.12 -8.32 14.38
C PRO A 316 -20.01 -8.82 15.32
N ALA A 317 -19.69 -10.12 15.30
CA ALA A 317 -18.63 -10.72 16.11
C ALA A 317 -17.54 -11.36 15.26
N LEU A 318 -17.09 -10.59 14.26
CA LEU A 318 -16.00 -11.00 13.38
C LEU A 318 -14.79 -11.46 14.22
N PRO A 319 -14.27 -12.69 14.01
CA PRO A 319 -13.20 -13.23 14.83
C PRO A 319 -11.89 -12.46 14.62
N LYS A 320 -10.94 -12.61 15.54
CA LYS A 320 -9.61 -12.02 15.36
C LYS A 320 -8.94 -12.65 14.12
N PRO A 321 -8.31 -11.86 13.23
CA PRO A 321 -7.62 -12.41 12.07
C PRO A 321 -6.47 -13.31 12.50
N THR A 322 -6.29 -14.43 11.79
CA THR A 322 -5.16 -15.34 11.98
C THR A 322 -3.83 -14.68 11.56
N PRO A 323 -2.66 -15.15 12.03
CA PRO A 323 -1.37 -14.56 11.64
C PRO A 323 -1.15 -14.53 10.11
N VAL A 324 -1.61 -15.55 9.39
CA VAL A 324 -1.55 -15.61 7.92
C VAL A 324 -2.44 -14.55 7.29
N GLN A 325 -3.67 -14.37 7.80
CA GLN A 325 -4.56 -13.31 7.33
C GLN A 325 -4.00 -11.93 7.65
N VAL A 326 -3.34 -11.75 8.78
CA VAL A 326 -2.66 -10.50 9.13
C VAL A 326 -1.54 -10.20 8.12
N GLU A 327 -0.72 -11.17 7.76
CA GLU A 327 0.29 -11.00 6.71
C GLU A 327 -0.34 -10.60 5.36
N GLN A 328 -1.44 -11.25 4.98
CA GLN A 328 -2.16 -10.94 3.74
C GLN A 328 -2.84 -9.55 3.80
N LEU A 329 -3.34 -9.11 4.96
CA LEU A 329 -3.87 -7.75 5.14
C LEU A 329 -2.78 -6.70 4.96
N ARG A 330 -1.56 -6.98 5.44
CA ARG A 330 -0.40 -6.10 5.23
C ARG A 330 -0.03 -6.02 3.74
N GLN A 331 -0.08 -7.15 3.03
CA GLN A 331 0.10 -7.20 1.57
C GLN A 331 -1.00 -6.41 0.84
N LEU A 332 -2.27 -6.56 1.24
CA LEU A 332 -3.38 -5.78 0.68
C LEU A 332 -3.18 -4.28 0.89
N PHE A 333 -2.74 -3.87 2.09
CA PHE A 333 -2.47 -2.47 2.37
C PHE A 333 -1.33 -1.91 1.51
N LEU A 334 -0.27 -2.68 1.27
CA LEU A 334 0.81 -2.33 0.33
C LEU A 334 0.27 -2.14 -1.09
N VAL A 335 -0.63 -3.00 -1.54
CA VAL A 335 -1.25 -2.89 -2.87
C VAL A 335 -2.15 -1.66 -3.04
N GLY A 336 -2.74 -1.16 -1.96
CA GLY A 336 -3.43 0.14 -1.95
C GLY A 336 -2.50 1.34 -1.81
N SER A 337 -1.38 1.17 -1.12
CA SER A 337 -0.44 2.23 -0.72
C SER A 337 0.86 2.18 -1.53
N VAL A 338 0.76 1.84 -2.80
CA VAL A 338 1.90 1.64 -3.73
C VAL A 338 2.83 2.86 -3.80
N CYS A 339 2.29 4.06 -3.60
CA CYS A 339 3.04 5.31 -3.64
C CYS A 339 3.55 5.78 -2.26
N HIS A 340 3.07 5.18 -1.17
CA HIS A 340 3.27 5.68 0.20
C HIS A 340 4.11 4.70 1.01
N LEU A 341 5.39 4.59 0.63
CA LEU A 341 6.37 3.77 1.33
C LEU A 341 7.46 4.64 1.95
N ALA A 342 7.90 4.22 3.14
CA ALA A 342 9.05 4.80 3.81
C ALA A 342 10.05 3.70 4.16
N ALA A 343 11.34 3.96 3.90
CA ALA A 343 12.42 3.08 4.34
C ALA A 343 13.04 3.66 5.60
N LYS A 344 13.63 2.80 6.43
CA LYS A 344 14.41 3.24 7.58
C LYS A 344 15.54 4.16 7.15
N TYR A 345 15.78 5.21 7.92
CA TYR A 345 16.88 6.13 7.67
C TYR A 345 18.21 5.47 8.05
N ASP A 346 19.09 5.22 7.07
CA ASP A 346 20.41 4.66 7.31
C ASP A 346 21.31 5.70 7.99
N LEU A 347 21.72 5.41 9.22
CA LEU A 347 22.64 6.27 9.96
C LEU A 347 24.09 5.92 9.60
N PRO A 348 24.92 6.90 9.17
CA PRO A 348 26.35 6.69 9.01
C PRO A 348 27.00 6.19 10.31
N ALA A 349 27.78 5.11 10.20
CA ALA A 349 28.45 4.46 11.35
C ALA A 349 29.50 5.35 12.04
N GLU A 350 30.05 6.35 11.34
CA GLU A 350 31.13 7.23 11.83
C GLU A 350 30.76 8.72 11.64
N GLY A 351 31.15 9.58 12.60
CA GLY A 351 31.12 11.04 12.44
C GLY A 351 29.90 11.81 12.96
N LEU A 352 28.76 11.17 13.26
CA LEU A 352 27.58 11.87 13.80
C LEU A 352 27.64 12.06 15.33
N PRO A 353 27.38 13.27 15.86
CA PRO A 353 27.25 13.51 17.29
C PRO A 353 26.24 12.58 17.97
N ALA A 354 26.50 12.17 19.22
CA ALA A 354 25.63 11.26 19.96
C ALA A 354 24.18 11.78 20.10
N LYS A 355 24.00 13.11 20.14
CA LYS A 355 22.69 13.77 20.19
C LYS A 355 21.87 13.51 18.92
N ASP A 356 22.50 13.63 17.75
CA ASP A 356 21.83 13.43 16.46
C ASP A 356 21.52 11.96 16.20
N ARG A 357 22.42 11.06 16.63
CA ARG A 357 22.16 9.61 16.60
C ARG A 357 20.93 9.20 17.42
N ARG A 358 20.69 9.84 18.57
CA ARG A 358 19.48 9.61 19.37
C ARG A 358 18.24 10.16 18.68
N ARG A 359 18.33 11.38 18.12
CA ARG A 359 17.21 12.04 17.42
C ARG A 359 16.76 11.26 16.20
N LEU A 360 17.71 10.72 15.42
CA LEU A 360 17.44 10.06 14.14
C LEU A 360 17.27 8.54 14.28
N ARG A 361 17.24 8.00 15.51
CA ARG A 361 17.13 6.55 15.76
C ARG A 361 15.90 5.92 15.10
N TYR A 362 14.77 6.63 15.12
CA TYR A 362 13.47 6.18 14.60
C TYR A 362 13.03 7.01 13.38
N ALA A 363 14.00 7.59 12.67
CA ALA A 363 13.72 8.35 11.46
C ALA A 363 13.53 7.42 10.25
N TYR A 364 12.68 7.87 9.34
CA TYR A 364 12.38 7.24 8.06
C TYR A 364 12.67 8.20 6.91
N LYS A 365 13.07 7.64 5.77
CA LYS A 365 13.19 8.33 4.49
C LYS A 365 11.96 8.00 3.65
N VAL A 366 11.27 9.03 3.18
CA VAL A 366 10.19 8.92 2.20
C VAL A 366 10.75 9.44 0.87
N SER A 367 10.37 8.82 -0.23
CA SER A 367 10.73 9.34 -1.55
C SER A 367 10.25 10.80 -1.64
N GLY A 368 11.07 11.71 -2.14
CA GLY A 368 10.67 13.11 -2.42
C GLY A 368 10.64 14.05 -1.22
N VAL A 369 10.76 13.54 -0.02
CA VAL A 369 10.91 14.35 1.20
C VAL A 369 12.39 14.35 1.58
N GLN A 370 13.02 15.53 1.58
CA GLN A 370 14.44 15.65 1.94
C GLN A 370 14.68 15.50 3.44
N GLU A 371 13.71 15.91 4.27
CA GLU A 371 13.81 15.85 5.72
C GLU A 371 13.48 14.45 6.28
N PRO A 372 14.09 14.04 7.41
CA PRO A 372 13.73 12.79 8.07
C PRO A 372 12.29 12.86 8.59
N VAL A 373 11.52 11.82 8.30
CA VAL A 373 10.12 11.67 8.70
C VAL A 373 10.01 10.73 9.89
N PHE A 374 9.06 10.98 10.80
CA PHE A 374 8.84 10.14 11.98
C PHE A 374 7.46 9.49 11.95
N ILE A 375 7.29 8.34 12.60
CA ILE A 375 5.97 7.76 12.80
C ILE A 375 5.26 8.55 13.91
N ASP A 376 3.94 8.75 13.78
CA ASP A 376 3.14 9.40 14.82
C ASP A 376 3.31 8.72 16.18
N THR A 377 3.47 9.51 17.24
CA THR A 377 3.78 9.00 18.59
C THR A 377 2.70 8.10 19.19
N THR A 378 1.47 8.18 18.70
CA THR A 378 0.36 7.32 19.14
C THR A 378 0.41 5.93 18.50
N SER A 379 1.18 5.76 17.43
CA SER A 379 1.32 4.49 16.72
C SER A 379 2.08 3.46 17.57
N PRO A 380 1.67 2.18 17.58
CA PRO A 380 2.45 1.11 18.21
C PRO A 380 3.81 0.92 17.53
N LEU A 381 3.96 1.34 16.27
CA LEU A 381 5.22 1.24 15.52
C LEU A 381 6.18 2.42 15.77
N ALA A 382 5.79 3.43 16.57
CA ALA A 382 6.56 4.66 16.73
C ALA A 382 7.98 4.45 17.31
N ARG A 383 8.18 3.39 18.08
CA ARG A 383 9.47 3.02 18.70
C ARG A 383 10.05 1.73 18.16
N GLU A 384 9.49 1.23 17.06
CA GLU A 384 9.94 0.02 16.39
C GLU A 384 10.88 0.37 15.24
N ASN A 385 11.79 -0.56 14.93
CA ASN A 385 12.86 -0.38 13.94
C ASN A 385 12.59 -1.15 12.65
N CYS A 386 11.39 -0.97 12.08
CA CYS A 386 10.99 -1.63 10.83
C CYS A 386 11.82 -1.11 9.65
N SER A 387 12.32 -2.01 8.81
CA SER A 387 13.12 -1.66 7.62
C SER A 387 12.30 -0.90 6.57
N PHE A 388 11.07 -1.34 6.32
CA PHE A 388 10.13 -0.66 5.45
C PHE A 388 8.74 -0.58 6.09
N VAL A 389 8.07 0.55 5.87
CA VAL A 389 6.69 0.79 6.31
C VAL A 389 5.86 1.40 5.19
N ALA A 390 4.60 0.99 5.09
CA ALA A 390 3.59 1.64 4.28
C ALA A 390 2.73 2.55 5.16
N PHE A 391 2.26 3.68 4.64
CA PHE A 391 1.46 4.64 5.40
C PHE A 391 0.25 5.17 4.61
N ALA A 392 -0.82 5.55 5.29
CA ALA A 392 -2.00 6.10 4.60
C ALA A 392 -1.85 7.60 4.32
N GLU A 393 -1.28 8.37 5.24
CA GLU A 393 -1.14 9.82 5.13
C GLU A 393 0.21 10.32 5.66
N LEU A 394 0.80 11.27 4.94
CA LEU A 394 1.96 12.05 5.38
C LEU A 394 1.47 13.44 5.82
N HIS A 395 1.67 13.78 7.08
CA HIS A 395 1.29 15.07 7.64
C HIS A 395 2.52 15.94 7.90
N THR A 396 2.51 17.16 7.38
CA THR A 396 3.57 18.15 7.60
C THR A 396 3.06 19.22 8.57
N SER A 397 3.68 19.31 9.75
CA SER A 397 3.40 20.35 10.75
C SER A 397 4.67 21.14 11.04
N SER A 398 5.19 21.11 12.27
CA SER A 398 6.56 21.53 12.58
C SER A 398 7.59 20.47 12.15
N LYS A 399 7.21 19.19 12.23
CA LYS A 399 7.97 18.05 11.72
C LYS A 399 7.05 17.19 10.84
N PRO A 400 7.57 16.56 9.78
CA PRO A 400 6.81 15.60 8.99
C PRO A 400 6.60 14.30 9.78
N TYR A 401 5.36 13.80 9.82
CA TYR A 401 5.03 12.55 10.47
C TYR A 401 4.06 11.67 9.65
N LEU A 402 4.22 10.36 9.80
CA LEU A 402 3.40 9.33 9.14
C LEU A 402 2.23 8.93 10.04
N ARG A 403 1.05 8.78 9.45
CA ARG A 403 -0.15 8.24 10.13
C ARG A 403 -0.69 7.01 9.42
N ASN A 404 -1.32 6.13 10.21
CA ASN A 404 -1.91 4.86 9.76
C ASN A 404 -0.85 3.99 9.08
N VAL A 405 0.16 3.62 9.85
CA VAL A 405 1.38 2.95 9.42
C VAL A 405 1.28 1.43 9.61
N CYS A 406 1.83 0.69 8.67
CA CYS A 406 1.90 -0.76 8.63
C CYS A 406 3.31 -1.20 8.21
N ALA A 407 3.91 -2.16 8.91
CA ALA A 407 5.21 -2.69 8.53
C ALA A 407 5.10 -3.60 7.31
N ILE A 408 6.02 -3.51 6.35
CA ILE A 408 5.99 -4.31 5.11
C ILE A 408 7.32 -5.04 4.90
N ASN A 409 7.25 -6.19 4.22
CA ASN A 409 8.44 -6.88 3.76
C ASN A 409 8.87 -6.29 2.40
N PRO A 410 10.11 -5.79 2.23
CA PRO A 410 10.58 -5.24 0.97
C PRO A 410 10.53 -6.25 -0.19
N ALA A 411 10.58 -7.56 0.09
CA ALA A 411 10.48 -8.60 -0.92
C ALA A 411 9.13 -8.62 -1.66
N TRP A 412 8.08 -8.05 -1.07
CA TRP A 412 6.76 -8.00 -1.69
C TRP A 412 6.62 -6.89 -2.76
N ILE A 413 7.44 -5.84 -2.67
CA ILE A 413 7.32 -4.64 -3.52
C ILE A 413 7.42 -5.00 -5.01
N PRO A 414 8.38 -5.82 -5.47
CA PRO A 414 8.47 -6.16 -6.90
C PRO A 414 7.24 -6.90 -7.46
N PHE A 415 6.51 -7.62 -6.62
CA PHE A 415 5.34 -8.42 -7.01
C PHE A 415 4.03 -7.64 -6.89
N LEU A 416 3.88 -6.88 -5.81
CA LEU A 416 2.64 -6.18 -5.47
C LEU A 416 2.59 -4.75 -6.02
N ALA A 417 3.74 -4.16 -6.33
CA ALA A 417 3.92 -2.80 -6.83
C ALA A 417 4.76 -2.75 -8.13
N PRO A 418 4.34 -3.47 -9.20
CA PRO A 418 5.15 -3.67 -10.41
C PRO A 418 5.51 -2.39 -11.17
N HIS A 419 4.76 -1.31 -10.97
CA HIS A 419 4.93 -0.04 -11.68
C HIS A 419 5.71 1.02 -10.88
N SER A 420 6.21 0.70 -9.68
CA SER A 420 6.76 1.71 -8.76
C SER A 420 8.21 1.43 -8.33
N TYR A 421 8.89 0.52 -9.03
CA TYR A 421 10.32 0.28 -8.86
C TYR A 421 11.09 0.39 -10.17
N ARG A 422 12.39 0.64 -10.05
CA ARG A 422 13.38 0.60 -11.12
C ARG A 422 14.44 -0.43 -10.79
N VAL A 423 15.02 -1.00 -11.84
CA VAL A 423 16.04 -2.04 -11.73
C VAL A 423 17.29 -1.62 -12.46
N GLU A 424 18.45 -2.01 -11.95
CA GLU A 424 19.74 -1.84 -12.61
C GLU A 424 20.50 -3.18 -12.62
N GLY A 425 21.10 -3.52 -13.77
CA GLY A 425 21.92 -4.72 -13.91
C GLY A 425 21.14 -6.04 -13.78
N VAL A 426 20.15 -6.25 -14.64
CA VAL A 426 19.36 -7.49 -14.70
C VAL A 426 20.15 -8.58 -15.43
N CYS A 427 20.33 -9.74 -14.81
CA CYS A 427 20.99 -10.87 -15.44
C CYS A 427 19.98 -11.59 -16.35
N THR A 428 20.14 -11.49 -17.67
CA THR A 428 19.25 -12.14 -18.66
C THR A 428 19.83 -13.43 -19.24
N THR A 429 21.15 -13.55 -19.24
CA THR A 429 21.92 -14.68 -19.78
C THR A 429 22.58 -15.51 -18.68
N GLU A 430 22.92 -16.76 -18.98
CA GLU A 430 23.82 -17.54 -18.14
C GLU A 430 25.24 -17.02 -18.34
N SER A 431 25.90 -16.54 -17.28
CA SER A 431 27.36 -16.36 -17.28
C SER A 431 28.03 -17.74 -17.44
N SER A 432 29.03 -17.82 -18.33
CA SER A 432 29.68 -19.07 -18.73
C SER A 432 30.59 -19.72 -17.67
N GLU A 433 30.57 -19.28 -16.42
CA GLU A 433 31.35 -19.88 -15.33
C GLU A 433 30.40 -20.44 -14.28
N THR A 434 30.05 -21.73 -14.42
CA THR A 434 29.43 -22.50 -13.35
C THR A 434 30.46 -23.51 -12.86
N VAL A 435 31.15 -23.19 -11.77
CA VAL A 435 31.64 -24.24 -10.87
C VAL A 435 30.41 -24.74 -10.10
N LEU A 436 30.18 -26.04 -10.13
CA LEU A 436 29.06 -26.70 -9.48
C LEU A 436 29.06 -26.41 -7.97
N PRO A 437 27.99 -25.88 -7.37
CA PRO A 437 27.80 -25.99 -5.94
C PRO A 437 27.13 -27.34 -5.66
N SER A 438 27.89 -28.23 -5.03
CA SER A 438 27.33 -29.31 -4.23
C SER A 438 26.44 -28.68 -3.15
N GLU A 439 25.18 -29.09 -3.09
CA GLU A 439 24.27 -28.95 -1.94
C GLU A 439 24.19 -27.56 -1.28
N VAL A 440 23.37 -26.67 -1.85
CA VAL A 440 22.75 -25.59 -1.07
C VAL A 440 21.28 -25.94 -0.90
N THR A 441 21.00 -26.56 0.24
CA THR A 441 19.72 -27.10 0.63
C THR A 441 18.70 -25.99 0.86
N THR A 442 17.52 -26.22 0.28
CA THR A 442 16.19 -25.78 0.65
C THR A 442 16.05 -25.25 2.09
N PHE A 443 15.52 -24.03 2.23
CA PHE A 443 14.71 -23.50 3.35
C PHE A 443 15.18 -23.75 4.79
N GLN A 444 15.51 -22.66 5.51
CA GLN A 444 15.18 -22.51 6.93
C GLN A 444 14.24 -21.31 7.13
N LEU A 445 12.98 -21.55 6.78
CA LEU A 445 11.84 -21.08 7.57
C LEU A 445 11.56 -22.21 8.57
N ALA A 446 11.52 -21.89 9.87
CA ALA A 446 11.27 -22.75 11.05
C ALA A 446 12.50 -23.24 11.82
N ALA A 447 12.85 -22.49 12.88
CA ALA A 447 13.31 -23.01 14.18
C ALA A 447 13.45 -21.84 15.17
N ALA A 448 12.36 -21.52 15.87
CA ALA A 448 12.40 -20.72 17.10
C ALA A 448 11.78 -21.59 18.20
N ALA A 449 12.60 -22.43 18.83
CA ALA A 449 12.32 -23.08 20.11
C ALA A 449 13.63 -23.64 20.69
N GLU A 450 13.87 -23.27 21.95
CA GLU A 450 14.75 -23.86 22.97
C GLU A 450 16.24 -23.46 23.06
N GLU A 451 16.53 -22.79 24.20
CA GLU A 451 17.74 -22.82 25.07
C GLU A 451 19.10 -22.40 24.48
N GLU A 452 20.08 -21.85 25.21
CA GLU A 452 20.28 -21.13 26.48
C GLU A 452 21.75 -20.61 26.36
N GLU A 453 22.08 -19.56 27.10
CA GLU A 453 23.42 -19.09 27.51
C GLU A 453 24.56 -18.86 26.47
N GLY A 454 24.89 -17.57 26.33
CA GLY A 454 26.25 -17.10 26.67
C GLY A 454 27.38 -17.34 25.66
N LYS A 455 27.50 -16.47 24.65
CA LYS A 455 28.81 -15.93 24.21
C LYS A 455 28.67 -14.75 23.24
N LYS A 456 29.23 -13.60 23.65
CA LYS A 456 29.46 -12.43 22.80
C LYS A 456 30.31 -12.82 21.58
N LYS A 457 29.82 -12.55 20.36
CA LYS A 457 30.63 -12.40 19.15
C LYS A 457 30.27 -11.09 18.44
N ASN A 458 31.31 -10.41 17.97
CA ASN A 458 31.31 -9.05 17.40
C ASN A 458 30.30 -8.86 16.26
N PRO A 459 29.63 -7.69 16.15
CA PRO A 459 28.76 -7.36 15.03
C PRO A 459 29.56 -6.61 13.94
N GLU A 460 30.45 -7.30 13.23
CA GLU A 460 31.14 -6.74 12.04
C GLU A 460 31.25 -7.74 10.88
N GLU A 461 30.27 -8.62 10.70
CA GLU A 461 30.07 -9.27 9.40
C GLU A 461 29.12 -8.43 8.55
N LYS A 462 29.70 -7.46 7.83
CA LYS A 462 29.09 -6.92 6.61
C LYS A 462 28.68 -8.11 5.74
N LEU A 463 27.39 -8.25 5.45
CA LEU A 463 26.86 -9.10 4.39
C LEU A 463 27.63 -8.78 3.09
N ARG A 464 28.66 -9.57 2.79
CA ARG A 464 29.31 -9.56 1.48
C ARG A 464 28.33 -10.23 0.53
N PHE A 465 27.70 -9.42 -0.31
CA PHE A 465 26.86 -9.88 -1.40
C PHE A 465 27.67 -10.84 -2.29
N PRO A 466 27.13 -12.01 -2.68
CA PRO A 466 27.77 -12.82 -3.69
C PRO A 466 27.88 -11.99 -4.98
N ASN A 467 29.10 -11.82 -5.49
CA ASN A 467 29.40 -11.10 -6.73
C ASN A 467 28.92 -11.83 -7.99
N GLU A 468 28.16 -12.92 -7.85
CA GLU A 468 27.77 -13.80 -8.95
C GLU A 468 26.29 -13.60 -9.32
N CYS A 469 26.06 -13.15 -10.55
CA CYS A 469 24.76 -13.10 -11.21
C CYS A 469 24.15 -14.50 -11.26
N LEU A 470 23.17 -14.81 -10.40
CA LEU A 470 22.40 -16.04 -10.53
C LEU A 470 21.54 -15.99 -11.80
N PRO A 471 21.46 -17.09 -12.57
CA PRO A 471 20.61 -17.13 -13.76
C PRO A 471 19.13 -17.09 -13.37
N PRO A 472 18.26 -16.50 -14.21
CA PRO A 472 16.82 -16.53 -13.98
C PRO A 472 16.26 -17.95 -13.81
N PHE A 473 15.22 -18.09 -13.01
CA PHE A 473 14.53 -19.37 -12.81
C PHE A 473 13.02 -19.18 -12.68
N TYR A 474 12.25 -20.22 -12.97
CA TYR A 474 10.79 -20.20 -12.79
C TYR A 474 10.43 -20.62 -11.36
N ASP A 475 9.64 -19.79 -10.68
CA ASP A 475 9.09 -20.10 -9.37
C ASP A 475 7.63 -20.60 -9.49
N PRO A 476 7.36 -21.88 -9.16
CA PRO A 476 6.01 -22.43 -9.19
C PRO A 476 5.03 -21.78 -8.21
N LYS A 477 5.51 -21.15 -7.13
CA LYS A 477 4.63 -20.53 -6.11
C LYS A 477 3.99 -19.25 -6.62
N HIS A 478 4.75 -18.42 -7.33
CA HIS A 478 4.29 -17.13 -7.87
C HIS A 478 3.87 -17.21 -9.35
N ASP A 479 4.00 -18.38 -9.97
CA ASP A 479 3.76 -18.60 -11.39
C ASP A 479 4.48 -17.59 -12.31
N ALA A 480 5.74 -17.31 -11.98
CA ALA A 480 6.52 -16.28 -12.67
C ALA A 480 7.97 -16.71 -12.83
N VAL A 481 8.59 -16.21 -13.91
CA VAL A 481 10.05 -16.26 -14.05
C VAL A 481 10.64 -15.17 -13.17
N LEU A 482 11.60 -15.53 -12.32
CA LEU A 482 12.34 -14.61 -11.48
C LEU A 482 13.74 -14.39 -12.05
N ALA A 483 14.17 -13.14 -12.13
CA ALA A 483 15.51 -12.76 -12.54
C ALA A 483 16.25 -12.08 -11.38
N TYR A 484 17.56 -12.27 -11.30
CA TYR A 484 18.40 -11.52 -10.37
C TYR A 484 18.68 -10.12 -10.91
N ALA A 485 18.59 -9.14 -10.03
CA ALA A 485 18.97 -7.76 -10.31
C ALA A 485 20.06 -7.30 -9.36
N LYS A 486 21.07 -6.60 -9.90
CA LYS A 486 22.18 -6.07 -9.10
C LYS A 486 21.72 -5.01 -8.11
N ARG A 487 20.80 -4.12 -8.52
CA ARG A 487 20.18 -3.11 -7.65
C ARG A 487 18.72 -2.90 -8.03
N VAL A 488 17.88 -2.69 -7.02
CA VAL A 488 16.45 -2.37 -7.19
C VAL A 488 16.13 -1.16 -6.33
N TYR A 489 15.51 -0.14 -6.92
CA TYR A 489 15.10 1.07 -6.22
C TYR A 489 13.60 1.25 -6.32
N PHE A 490 12.96 1.52 -5.19
CA PHE A 490 11.60 2.04 -5.18
C PHE A 490 11.64 3.55 -5.46
N ILE A 491 10.88 4.02 -6.45
CA ILE A 491 10.87 5.42 -6.88
C ILE A 491 9.61 6.15 -6.35
N GLY A 492 8.51 5.41 -6.17
CA GLY A 492 7.20 6.00 -5.88
C GLY A 492 6.62 6.72 -7.11
N ALA A 493 5.30 6.74 -7.24
CA ALA A 493 4.65 7.26 -8.46
C ALA A 493 4.64 8.80 -8.57
N ASP A 494 4.95 9.51 -7.48
CA ASP A 494 4.85 10.97 -7.39
C ASP A 494 6.13 11.70 -7.81
N LEU A 495 7.25 11.01 -8.00
CA LEU A 495 8.59 11.63 -7.94
C LEU A 495 9.49 11.37 -9.13
N VAL A 496 8.92 11.67 -10.30
CA VAL A 496 9.75 11.95 -11.47
C VAL A 496 9.65 13.44 -11.74
N GLU A 497 10.62 14.19 -11.20
CA GLU A 497 11.01 15.46 -11.81
C GLU A 497 11.35 15.18 -13.27
N MET A 498 10.67 15.87 -14.19
CA MET A 498 11.14 15.93 -15.56
C MET A 498 12.50 16.63 -15.51
N ALA A 499 13.55 15.91 -15.90
CA ALA A 499 14.85 16.53 -16.15
C ALA A 499 14.69 17.53 -17.31
N THR A 500 14.33 18.77 -16.99
CA THR A 500 14.45 19.89 -17.92
C THR A 500 15.90 20.37 -17.88
N GLY A 501 16.74 19.85 -18.77
CA GLY A 501 18.09 20.38 -19.00
C GLY A 501 19.11 19.32 -19.42
N ASP A 502 19.74 19.54 -20.57
CA ASP A 502 20.76 18.74 -21.27
C ASP A 502 22.10 18.56 -20.51
N THR A 503 22.10 18.52 -19.18
CA THR A 503 23.27 18.10 -18.41
C THR A 503 22.97 16.74 -17.79
N ALA A 504 23.63 15.71 -18.31
CA ALA A 504 23.64 14.33 -17.81
C ALA A 504 24.28 14.22 -16.41
N GLY A 505 23.68 14.88 -15.43
CA GLY A 505 23.89 14.72 -14.00
C GLY A 505 22.60 14.19 -13.38
N PHE A 506 22.39 12.87 -13.51
CA PHE A 506 21.32 12.16 -12.83
C PHE A 506 21.40 12.43 -11.31
N CYS A 507 20.31 12.85 -10.67
CA CYS A 507 20.24 12.86 -9.22
C CYS A 507 20.17 11.41 -8.71
N VAL A 508 21.32 10.86 -8.32
CA VAL A 508 21.53 9.51 -7.76
C VAL A 508 20.86 9.31 -6.37
N GLY A 509 19.94 10.18 -5.92
CA GLY A 509 19.54 10.27 -4.51
C GLY A 509 18.08 9.97 -4.12
N THR A 510 17.14 9.85 -5.06
CA THR A 510 15.70 9.94 -4.74
C THR A 510 15.01 8.61 -4.44
N GLY A 511 15.53 7.48 -4.93
CA GLY A 511 14.94 6.15 -4.69
C GLY A 511 15.29 5.55 -3.32
N LEU A 512 14.45 4.62 -2.85
CA LEU A 512 14.71 3.77 -1.69
C LEU A 512 15.30 2.44 -2.18
N GLU A 513 16.54 2.11 -1.80
CA GLU A 513 17.18 0.86 -2.21
C GLU A 513 16.51 -0.33 -1.52
N LEU A 514 16.11 -1.32 -2.32
CA LEU A 514 15.59 -2.59 -1.83
C LEU A 514 16.74 -3.59 -1.68
N PRO A 515 16.69 -4.51 -0.68
CA PRO A 515 17.67 -5.59 -0.59
C PRO A 515 17.71 -6.38 -1.89
N ALA A 516 18.86 -7.00 -2.22
CA ALA A 516 19.03 -7.77 -3.45
C ALA A 516 17.94 -8.84 -3.57
N LEU A 517 17.07 -8.69 -4.58
CA LEU A 517 15.84 -9.47 -4.72
C LEU A 517 15.77 -10.14 -6.08
N HIS A 518 15.25 -11.36 -6.07
CA HIS A 518 14.69 -12.01 -7.24
C HIS A 518 13.42 -11.25 -7.64
N ILE A 519 13.40 -10.69 -8.83
CA ILE A 519 12.29 -9.87 -9.33
C ILE A 519 11.50 -10.61 -10.41
N PRO A 520 10.18 -10.40 -10.49
CA PRO A 520 9.37 -11.00 -11.53
C PRO A 520 9.77 -10.49 -12.91
N PHE A 521 9.77 -11.39 -13.88
CA PHE A 521 10.20 -11.17 -15.24
C PHE A 521 9.12 -11.71 -16.20
N PRO A 522 8.57 -10.90 -17.12
CA PRO A 522 9.14 -9.67 -17.65
C PRO A 522 8.94 -8.48 -16.72
N LEU A 523 9.89 -7.54 -16.80
CA LEU A 523 9.74 -6.24 -16.17
C LEU A 523 8.56 -5.49 -16.79
N THR A 524 7.91 -4.65 -15.99
CA THR A 524 6.80 -3.82 -16.47
C THR A 524 6.98 -2.36 -16.04
N GLY A 525 6.35 -1.43 -16.75
CA GLY A 525 6.36 -0.01 -16.41
C GLY A 525 7.75 0.64 -16.51
N GLU A 526 8.14 1.38 -15.49
CA GLU A 526 9.42 2.12 -15.48
C GLU A 526 10.64 1.18 -15.42
N ALA A 527 10.50 0.02 -14.75
CA ALA A 527 11.56 -0.98 -14.65
C ALA A 527 11.96 -1.54 -16.03
N SER A 528 11.00 -1.76 -16.92
CA SER A 528 11.29 -2.25 -18.28
C SER A 528 11.85 -1.16 -19.18
N CYS A 529 11.29 0.06 -19.15
CA CYS A 529 11.75 1.16 -20.00
C CYS A 529 13.21 1.56 -19.80
N THR A 530 13.75 1.40 -18.59
CA THR A 530 15.10 1.85 -18.23
C THR A 530 16.19 0.81 -18.49
N THR A 531 15.83 -0.48 -18.64
CA THR A 531 16.81 -1.58 -18.68
C THR A 531 16.91 -2.25 -20.06
N LEU A 532 15.87 -2.98 -20.48
CA LEU A 532 15.83 -3.79 -21.71
C LEU A 532 14.73 -3.36 -22.68
N GLY A 533 13.72 -2.61 -22.22
CA GLY A 533 12.48 -2.34 -22.94
C GLY A 533 11.46 -3.49 -22.85
N ASP A 534 10.17 -3.16 -22.99
CA ASP A 534 9.05 -4.09 -22.76
C ASP A 534 9.12 -5.35 -23.63
N ARG A 535 9.49 -5.18 -24.91
CA ARG A 535 9.52 -6.28 -25.88
C ARG A 535 10.64 -7.27 -25.57
N GLU A 536 11.84 -6.78 -25.27
CA GLU A 536 12.98 -7.65 -24.98
C GLU A 536 12.83 -8.33 -23.62
N ALA A 537 12.31 -7.62 -22.62
CA ALA A 537 11.97 -8.21 -21.33
C ALA A 537 10.96 -9.36 -21.50
N LEU A 538 9.92 -9.16 -22.32
CA LEU A 538 8.97 -10.23 -22.63
C LEU A 538 9.64 -11.41 -23.34
N VAL A 539 10.47 -11.16 -24.35
CA VAL A 539 11.19 -12.23 -25.08
C VAL A 539 12.02 -13.08 -24.12
N TRP A 540 12.80 -12.46 -23.24
CA TRP A 540 13.63 -13.18 -22.28
C TRP A 540 12.78 -13.96 -21.26
N SER A 541 11.65 -13.43 -20.82
CA SER A 541 10.73 -14.12 -19.91
C SER A 541 10.15 -15.37 -20.56
N VAL A 542 9.67 -15.24 -21.80
CA VAL A 542 9.14 -16.36 -22.59
C VAL A 542 10.22 -17.43 -22.80
N ARG A 543 11.48 -17.05 -23.06
CA ARG A 543 12.60 -18.00 -23.21
C ARG A 543 12.86 -18.78 -21.92
N TRP A 544 12.91 -18.12 -20.78
CA TRP A 544 13.14 -18.77 -19.50
C TRP A 544 11.94 -19.62 -19.06
N PHE A 545 10.72 -19.19 -19.34
CA PHE A 545 9.51 -19.98 -19.10
C PHE A 545 9.46 -21.22 -20.00
N ALA A 546 9.74 -21.09 -21.30
CA ALA A 546 9.81 -22.23 -22.23
C ALA A 546 10.87 -23.24 -21.80
N ARG A 547 12.02 -22.78 -21.30
CA ARG A 547 13.03 -23.65 -20.70
C ARG A 547 12.51 -24.37 -19.46
N ALA A 548 11.88 -23.66 -18.52
CA ALA A 548 11.32 -24.28 -17.32
C ALA A 548 10.23 -25.31 -17.64
N LEU A 549 9.46 -25.09 -18.69
CA LEU A 549 8.44 -26.01 -19.18
C LEU A 549 9.07 -27.30 -19.75
N LEU A 550 10.12 -27.18 -20.57
CA LEU A 550 10.88 -28.35 -21.06
C LEU A 550 11.71 -29.06 -19.98
N GLU A 551 12.09 -28.37 -18.92
CA GLU A 551 12.72 -28.96 -17.73
C GLU A 551 11.70 -29.67 -16.81
N GLY A 552 10.40 -29.53 -17.08
CA GLY A 552 9.32 -30.12 -16.28
C GLY A 552 9.05 -29.39 -14.95
N LYS A 553 9.57 -28.17 -14.76
CA LYS A 553 9.40 -27.38 -13.53
C LYS A 553 8.02 -26.74 -13.40
N VAL A 554 7.34 -26.47 -14.52
CA VAL A 554 6.00 -25.85 -14.56
C VAL A 554 4.90 -26.84 -14.15
N TYR A 555 5.03 -28.10 -14.53
CA TYR A 555 4.12 -29.20 -14.18
C TYR A 555 4.89 -30.28 -13.40
N PRO A 556 5.12 -30.08 -12.09
CA PRO A 556 5.85 -31.05 -11.28
C PRO A 556 5.04 -32.35 -11.11
N GLY A 557 5.64 -33.50 -11.44
CA GLY A 557 5.09 -34.84 -11.17
C GLY A 557 4.81 -35.70 -12.40
N LYS A 558 4.18 -36.87 -12.19
CA LYS A 558 3.80 -37.83 -13.26
C LYS A 558 2.54 -37.42 -14.06
N LYS A 559 1.97 -36.24 -13.82
CA LYS A 559 0.73 -35.79 -14.47
C LYS A 559 1.04 -34.87 -15.66
N GLN A 560 0.29 -35.06 -16.75
CA GLN A 560 0.33 -34.28 -17.99
C GLN A 560 1.70 -34.30 -18.72
N LEU A 561 2.42 -33.18 -18.72
CA LEU A 561 3.66 -32.94 -19.47
C LEU A 561 4.92 -33.52 -18.81
N GLY A 562 4.88 -33.79 -17.49
CA GLY A 562 6.02 -34.35 -16.75
C GLY A 562 6.38 -35.80 -17.12
N LYS A 563 5.52 -36.50 -17.88
CA LYS A 563 5.86 -37.81 -18.49
C LYS A 563 6.81 -37.68 -19.68
N TRP A 564 6.72 -36.57 -20.42
CA TRP A 564 7.45 -36.35 -21.68
C TRP A 564 8.70 -35.51 -21.45
N PHE A 565 8.59 -34.44 -20.68
CA PHE A 565 9.67 -33.49 -20.41
C PHE A 565 10.14 -33.63 -18.96
N PRO A 566 11.46 -33.80 -18.68
CA PRO A 566 12.60 -33.77 -19.61
C PRO A 566 12.99 -35.14 -20.23
N LYS A 567 12.28 -36.24 -19.90
CA LYS A 567 12.76 -37.62 -20.11
C LYS A 567 12.86 -38.10 -21.57
N GLN A 568 12.02 -37.58 -22.47
CA GLN A 568 11.89 -38.04 -23.87
C GLN A 568 12.41 -37.01 -24.89
N LEU A 569 13.20 -36.03 -24.45
CA LEU A 569 13.77 -35.00 -25.33
C LEU A 569 14.84 -35.59 -26.27
N LYS A 570 14.93 -35.07 -27.49
CA LYS A 570 16.06 -35.36 -28.38
C LYS A 570 17.37 -34.98 -27.69
N THR A 571 18.35 -35.89 -27.68
CA THR A 571 19.71 -35.65 -27.15
C THR A 571 20.42 -34.48 -27.86
N SER A 572 20.04 -34.17 -29.10
CA SER A 572 20.54 -33.02 -29.88
C SER A 572 19.92 -31.67 -29.49
N LEU A 573 18.89 -31.66 -28.64
CA LEU A 573 18.13 -30.47 -28.22
C LEU A 573 17.93 -30.40 -26.69
N PRO A 574 18.99 -30.13 -25.89
CA PRO A 574 18.82 -29.87 -24.47
C PRO A 574 18.07 -28.54 -24.21
N PRO A 575 17.28 -28.43 -23.13
CA PRO A 575 16.51 -27.21 -22.79
C PRO A 575 17.35 -25.93 -22.69
N ARG A 576 18.64 -26.04 -22.38
CA ARG A 576 19.60 -24.92 -22.32
C ARG A 576 19.80 -24.21 -23.67
N ILE A 577 19.47 -24.86 -24.80
CA ILE A 577 19.56 -24.24 -26.14
C ILE A 577 18.57 -23.07 -26.28
N ILE A 578 17.45 -23.07 -25.54
CA ILE A 578 16.47 -21.99 -25.58
C ILE A 578 17.10 -20.65 -25.19
N THR A 579 18.00 -20.61 -24.22
CA THR A 579 18.61 -19.36 -23.74
C THR A 579 19.91 -19.00 -24.45
N ARG A 580 20.52 -19.94 -25.20
CA ARG A 580 21.86 -19.76 -25.82
C ARG A 580 21.89 -19.71 -27.35
N SER A 581 20.88 -20.25 -28.03
CA SER A 581 20.93 -20.47 -29.49
C SER A 581 19.71 -19.93 -30.23
N GLY A 582 19.91 -19.64 -31.52
CA GLY A 582 18.90 -19.14 -32.46
C GLY A 582 18.41 -20.17 -33.48
N ARG A 583 18.42 -21.47 -33.14
CA ARG A 583 17.91 -22.56 -34.00
C ARG A 583 16.44 -22.33 -34.40
N ALA A 584 16.03 -22.91 -35.53
CA ALA A 584 14.70 -22.70 -36.11
C ALA A 584 13.59 -23.14 -35.15
N GLU A 585 13.76 -24.29 -34.49
CA GLU A 585 12.81 -24.86 -33.53
C GLU A 585 12.60 -23.96 -32.31
N VAL A 586 13.65 -23.28 -31.85
CA VAL A 586 13.56 -22.28 -30.76
C VAL A 586 12.86 -21.03 -31.25
N LYS A 587 13.20 -20.54 -32.45
CA LYS A 587 12.58 -19.33 -33.01
C LYS A 587 11.08 -19.51 -33.23
N GLU A 588 10.65 -20.66 -33.73
CA GLU A 588 9.23 -20.96 -33.95
C GLU A 588 8.46 -21.06 -32.62
N LEU A 589 9.00 -21.80 -31.64
CA LEU A 589 8.40 -21.92 -30.31
C LEU A 589 8.24 -20.54 -29.64
N ILE A 590 9.32 -19.75 -29.59
CA ILE A 590 9.30 -18.42 -28.97
C ILE A 590 8.39 -17.47 -29.75
N LYS A 591 8.38 -17.51 -31.09
CA LYS A 591 7.48 -16.67 -31.91
C LYS A 591 6.02 -16.95 -31.61
N LYS A 592 5.62 -18.21 -31.45
CA LYS A 592 4.24 -18.60 -31.13
C LYS A 592 3.85 -18.30 -29.69
N MET A 593 4.77 -18.46 -28.74
CA MET A 593 4.51 -18.05 -27.35
C MET A 593 4.42 -16.53 -27.22
N MET A 594 5.23 -15.77 -27.98
CA MET A 594 5.20 -14.31 -28.01
C MET A 594 3.91 -13.74 -28.60
N SER A 595 3.29 -14.41 -29.60
CA SER A 595 2.06 -13.91 -30.22
C SER A 595 0.88 -13.86 -29.25
N LYS A 596 0.79 -14.84 -28.33
CA LYS A 596 -0.20 -14.87 -27.23
C LYS A 596 0.36 -14.39 -25.88
N ARG A 597 1.60 -13.85 -25.83
CA ARG A 597 2.31 -13.40 -24.61
C ARG A 597 2.36 -14.43 -23.47
N VAL A 598 2.65 -15.69 -23.80
CA VAL A 598 2.67 -16.80 -22.84
C VAL A 598 3.97 -16.84 -22.05
N ASN A 599 3.91 -16.41 -20.79
CA ASN A 599 5.07 -16.28 -19.88
C ASN A 599 4.86 -16.92 -18.50
N SER A 600 3.67 -17.49 -18.26
CA SER A 600 3.25 -18.13 -17.00
C SER A 600 2.37 -19.35 -17.28
N LYS A 601 2.22 -20.23 -16.30
CA LYS A 601 1.34 -21.40 -16.36
C LYS A 601 -0.11 -20.97 -16.57
N CYS A 602 -0.59 -19.95 -15.86
CA CYS A 602 -1.94 -19.43 -16.03
C CYS A 602 -2.17 -18.89 -17.44
N SER A 603 -1.20 -18.16 -18.02
CA SER A 603 -1.32 -17.69 -19.41
C SER A 603 -1.37 -18.85 -20.42
N LEU A 604 -0.63 -19.93 -20.16
CA LEU A 604 -0.60 -21.12 -21.00
C LEU A 604 -1.93 -21.90 -20.92
N GLU A 605 -2.49 -22.06 -19.73
CA GLU A 605 -3.77 -22.74 -19.50
C GLU A 605 -4.94 -21.98 -20.14
N SER A 606 -4.96 -20.65 -20.02
CA SER A 606 -5.93 -19.81 -20.73
C SER A 606 -5.83 -19.98 -22.25
N CYS A 607 -4.60 -20.07 -22.79
CA CYS A 607 -4.40 -20.31 -24.22
C CYS A 607 -4.89 -21.70 -24.65
N PHE A 608 -4.72 -22.73 -23.81
CA PHE A 608 -5.23 -24.08 -24.08
C PHE A 608 -6.75 -24.17 -23.98
N ALA A 609 -7.39 -23.35 -23.14
CA ALA A 609 -8.84 -23.25 -23.06
C ALA A 609 -9.44 -22.63 -24.33
N GLU A 610 -8.77 -21.63 -24.92
CA GLU A 610 -9.18 -21.03 -26.20
C GLU A 610 -8.86 -21.91 -27.41
N ASP A 611 -7.63 -22.45 -27.47
CA ASP A 611 -7.12 -23.27 -28.57
C ASP A 611 -6.44 -24.53 -28.00
N PRO A 612 -7.13 -25.68 -28.01
CA PRO A 612 -6.59 -26.95 -27.52
C PRO A 612 -5.38 -27.44 -28.31
N THR A 613 -5.17 -26.97 -29.54
CA THR A 613 -4.05 -27.40 -30.39
C THR A 613 -2.81 -26.50 -30.26
N PHE A 614 -2.92 -25.43 -29.47
CA PHE A 614 -1.85 -24.45 -29.27
C PHE A 614 -0.55 -25.13 -28.82
N LEU A 615 0.59 -24.77 -29.43
CA LEU A 615 1.95 -25.33 -29.18
C LEU A 615 2.18 -26.83 -29.46
N SER A 616 1.17 -27.60 -29.88
CA SER A 616 1.31 -29.05 -30.14
C SER A 616 2.41 -29.38 -31.15
N ASN A 617 2.41 -28.71 -32.31
CA ASN A 617 3.41 -28.91 -33.37
C ASN A 617 4.81 -28.47 -32.93
N GLU A 618 4.88 -27.35 -32.21
CA GLU A 618 6.14 -26.78 -31.75
C GLU A 618 6.79 -27.65 -30.68
N PHE A 619 6.02 -28.27 -29.77
CA PHE A 619 6.55 -29.26 -28.82
C PHE A 619 6.88 -30.61 -29.48
N ALA A 620 6.10 -31.06 -30.46
CA ALA A 620 6.37 -32.29 -31.19
C ALA A 620 7.74 -32.25 -31.90
N ALA A 621 8.18 -31.08 -32.36
CA ALA A 621 9.51 -30.88 -32.95
C ALA A 621 10.68 -31.22 -31.98
N TRP A 622 10.47 -31.10 -30.67
CA TRP A 622 11.47 -31.42 -29.63
C TRP A 622 11.53 -32.91 -29.27
N LEU A 623 10.53 -33.70 -29.68
CA LEU A 623 10.43 -35.13 -29.42
C LEU A 623 10.91 -35.96 -30.63
N PRO A 624 11.49 -37.16 -30.42
CA PRO A 624 11.79 -38.10 -31.48
C PRO A 624 10.53 -38.48 -32.28
N PRO A 625 10.63 -38.77 -33.60
CA PRO A 625 9.49 -39.13 -34.45
C PRO A 625 8.67 -40.32 -33.90
N SER A 626 9.32 -41.26 -33.21
CA SER A 626 8.67 -42.42 -32.58
C SER A 626 7.68 -42.06 -31.46
N CYS A 627 7.89 -40.92 -30.80
CA CYS A 627 7.10 -40.47 -29.65
C CYS A 627 5.97 -39.49 -30.04
N GLN A 628 6.01 -38.94 -31.25
CA GLN A 628 5.09 -37.88 -31.69
C GLN A 628 3.64 -38.36 -31.81
N VAL A 629 3.41 -39.58 -32.28
CA VAL A 629 2.06 -40.15 -32.44
C VAL A 629 1.33 -40.27 -31.10
N GLU A 630 2.01 -40.81 -30.08
CA GLU A 630 1.45 -40.94 -28.73
C GLU A 630 1.34 -39.58 -28.01
N PHE A 631 2.22 -38.62 -28.34
CA PHE A 631 2.15 -37.25 -27.83
C PHE A 631 0.90 -36.51 -28.33
N PHE A 632 0.61 -36.55 -29.64
CA PHE A 632 -0.60 -35.92 -30.20
C PHE A 632 -1.88 -36.56 -29.66
N ALA A 633 -1.88 -37.88 -29.42
CA ALA A 633 -3.03 -38.58 -28.85
C ALA A 633 -3.38 -38.17 -27.41
N ARG A 634 -2.40 -37.65 -26.65
CA ARG A 634 -2.58 -37.17 -25.27
C ARG A 634 -2.62 -35.64 -25.14
N TRP A 635 -2.71 -34.94 -26.27
CA TRP A 635 -2.82 -33.47 -26.34
C TRP A 635 -4.29 -33.05 -26.54
N PRO A 636 -4.83 -32.02 -25.87
CA PRO A 636 -4.23 -31.07 -24.92
C PRO A 636 -4.03 -31.62 -23.50
N PRO A 637 -3.13 -31.03 -22.70
CA PRO A 637 -2.89 -31.45 -21.32
C PRO A 637 -4.03 -31.10 -20.34
N THR A 638 -5.05 -30.33 -20.74
CA THR A 638 -6.04 -29.70 -19.84
C THR A 638 -7.21 -30.57 -19.37
N LYS A 639 -7.29 -31.86 -19.76
CA LYS A 639 -8.49 -32.70 -19.56
C LYS A 639 -8.47 -33.68 -18.37
N GLU A 640 -7.49 -33.62 -17.46
CA GLU A 640 -7.48 -34.44 -16.23
C GLU A 640 -7.39 -33.63 -14.95
#